data_AF-A0A927UXA2-F1
#
_entry.id   AF-A0A927UXA2-F1
#
_cell.length_a   1.000
_cell.length_b   1.000
_cell.length_c   1.000
_cell.angle_alpha   90.00
_cell.angle_beta   90.00
_cell.angle_gamma   90.00
#
_symmetry.space_group_name_H-M   'P 1'
#
loop_
_entity.id
_entity.type
_entity.pdbx_description
1 polymer ?
#
loop_
_entity_poly.entity_id
_entity_poly.type
_entity_poly.pdbx_seq_one_letter_code
_entity_poly.pdbx_strand_id
1 'polypeptide(L)'
;MRELIYVKYNNKRKPEFRTSIKIYSEGNNKIVKKQPLGKASVSHVNNIFGLYDNYNDMYDEVVLLKPEKEHDSVLFPYVDGKSLESIIMSNKDDENGIINAIKKYEKIIMGVSKKYKSKFCVTDKFRDFFGDIPGVEMCKGMGVNVANFDSCFDNFIVSDNVIYSIDYEWIFNILVPERFVLYRAIKMFYLKCLTNSRRAMKCDNIVEFIKACGIDEDEQNVYEQMDDRFQCYVHDIDRRAIYTNNYVKKNTGIEELESRILLQNNHIDNLNGIIDAKEGQINALEGVIHNNKILIDDLTETASVYRRELRNPFYAMYRVLRKVAYKILPGVAVRALQVLKNEGFCALFYRFNQRRTSNNEYERWIIEKEKEERFDGDCNNQEYRPLISVLMPVYNVSERLLTECIESVINQTYDNWQLCMADDCSTMPGVRKVLKKYEDNPKIDIVYREENGHISKATNSALEVARGEFIALLDCDDLLTSNALYEVVKVLNDNRELDYIYSDEDKIDENSKNRHMPHFKPDWSPDTLMSNMYTCHLSVYRKSIIDKVGGFRVGYEGSQDYDLCLRVTEIIPASHIAHISKILYHWRVIESSTSADTSAKPYILEAAFKAKTDAVRRRGLKAELELIDGIYQYRVNYKPVNNDKVSIIIPSKDNSGVLSRCLESIEKLTKYRNYEIVIVDNGSAAEEKSIYEQLSLKYKCKYIYKPDTFNFSRMCNTGAAYSTGDYLLFLNDDMEIIDGEWLERMLGQAQIDYAGAVGAKLLYPDSKLIQHIGVINILNGPTHALSGYSDDIIHYFGRNVLDYNYSAVTAACLMVNKDKFNQVNGFNENFAVAYNDVDFCFKLIEAGFYNVVRNDVVLYHYESYSRGDDLIDEGKLKRLNSEREELYRKHPDFAPGECMDRFYNRFLAQGRNDFSNNYELQVSRPEKYSVKKLSDYKECSKLVVNIDRVRIKDYIKIDGWCYKHHSKFNNLKKPKVLVIDGDTVYEFNTKKVYRPDVSAIPEHKRMAMTGFTCESEKCFDKKKQYKVAIALGKKYKIIDV
;
A
#
# COMPACT_ATOMS: atom_id res chain seq x y z
N MET A 1 17.98 43.53 -6.16
CA MET A 1 17.94 42.14 -6.68
C MET A 1 16.61 41.57 -6.24
N ARG A 2 15.81 41.00 -7.16
CA ARG A 2 14.49 40.44 -6.83
C ARG A 2 14.66 39.02 -6.26
N GLU A 3 14.27 38.81 -5.01
CA GLU A 3 14.32 37.50 -4.36
C GLU A 3 12.98 36.79 -4.54
N LEU A 4 12.97 35.55 -5.07
CA LEU A 4 11.75 34.78 -5.24
C LEU A 4 11.30 34.21 -3.89
N ILE A 5 10.10 34.59 -3.42
CA ILE A 5 9.55 34.15 -2.12
C ILE A 5 8.42 33.14 -2.23
N TYR A 6 7.76 33.05 -3.40
CA TYR A 6 6.66 32.10 -3.62
C TYR A 6 6.54 31.74 -5.10
N VAL A 7 6.18 30.50 -5.40
CA VAL A 7 5.81 30.07 -6.75
C VAL A 7 4.64 29.09 -6.73
N LYS A 8 3.67 29.29 -7.63
CA LYS A 8 2.54 28.40 -7.88
C LYS A 8 2.42 28.14 -9.37
N TYR A 9 2.38 26.86 -9.76
CA TYR A 9 2.19 26.43 -11.15
C TYR A 9 0.75 25.96 -11.36
N ASN A 10 0.15 26.35 -12.49
CA ASN A 10 -1.17 25.86 -12.90
C ASN A 10 -1.07 25.03 -14.19
N ASN A 11 -0.52 23.81 -14.06
CA ASN A 11 -0.27 22.88 -15.17
C ASN A 11 -1.48 22.00 -15.54
N LYS A 12 -2.58 22.14 -14.78
CA LYS A 12 -3.81 21.35 -14.91
C LYS A 12 -4.86 21.96 -15.87
N ARG A 13 -4.66 23.21 -16.29
CA ARG A 13 -5.48 23.88 -17.32
C ARG A 13 -5.07 23.42 -18.73
N LYS A 14 -5.93 23.66 -19.73
CA LYS A 14 -5.55 23.48 -21.15
C LYS A 14 -4.27 24.27 -21.47
N PRO A 15 -3.40 23.78 -22.39
CA PRO A 15 -2.11 24.40 -22.69
C PRO A 15 -2.14 25.93 -22.86
N GLU A 16 -3.20 26.47 -23.46
CA GLU A 16 -3.45 27.89 -23.70
C GLU A 16 -3.76 28.71 -22.44
N PHE A 17 -4.07 28.09 -21.30
CA PHE A 17 -4.39 28.76 -20.04
C PHE A 17 -3.39 28.46 -18.91
N ARG A 18 -2.31 27.72 -19.21
CA ARG A 18 -1.30 27.34 -18.21
C ARG A 18 -0.40 28.51 -17.82
N THR A 19 -0.47 28.92 -16.57
CA THR A 19 0.31 30.03 -16.02
C THR A 19 1.04 29.60 -14.75
N SER A 20 2.05 30.37 -14.35
CA SER A 20 2.59 30.34 -12.99
C SER A 20 2.56 31.72 -12.38
N ILE A 21 2.34 31.75 -11.07
CA ILE A 21 2.34 32.94 -10.25
C ILE A 21 3.58 32.86 -9.39
N LYS A 22 4.45 33.86 -9.47
CA LYS A 22 5.65 34.02 -8.67
C LYS A 22 5.52 35.28 -7.84
N ILE A 23 5.95 35.28 -6.58
CA ILE A 23 6.03 36.50 -5.77
C ILE A 23 7.49 36.77 -5.50
N TYR A 24 7.91 38.01 -5.75
CA TYR A 24 9.26 38.49 -5.54
C TYR A 24 9.29 39.53 -4.42
N SER A 25 10.36 39.53 -3.65
CA SER A 25 10.73 40.61 -2.72
C SER A 25 11.75 41.53 -3.41
N GLU A 26 11.49 42.83 -3.41
CA GLU A 26 12.36 43.88 -3.94
C GLU A 26 12.51 45.01 -2.90
N GLY A 27 13.50 44.86 -2.01
CA GLY A 27 13.68 45.75 -0.86
C GLY A 27 12.56 45.57 0.16
N ASN A 28 11.81 46.63 0.46
CA ASN A 28 10.63 46.58 1.33
C ASN A 28 9.32 46.28 0.56
N ASN A 29 9.38 46.16 -0.77
CA ASN A 29 8.20 45.96 -1.61
C ASN A 29 8.13 44.51 -2.10
N LYS A 30 6.91 44.03 -2.36
CA LYS A 30 6.66 42.72 -2.99
C LYS A 30 5.95 42.90 -4.33
N ILE A 31 6.29 42.05 -5.29
CA ILE A 31 5.73 42.06 -6.65
C ILE A 31 5.23 40.66 -6.99
N VAL A 32 4.04 40.56 -7.57
CA VAL A 32 3.47 39.30 -8.06
C VAL A 32 3.63 39.23 -9.58
N LYS A 33 4.32 38.22 -10.08
CA LYS A 33 4.53 37.95 -11.50
C LYS A 33 3.68 36.77 -11.97
N LYS A 34 2.77 37.01 -12.91
CA LYS A 34 2.00 35.98 -13.63
C LYS A 34 2.66 35.75 -14.99
N GLN A 35 3.18 34.55 -15.23
CA GLN A 35 3.92 34.20 -16.45
C GLN A 35 3.32 32.95 -17.14
N PRO A 36 3.37 32.87 -18.48
CA PRO A 36 2.92 31.70 -19.23
C PRO A 36 3.88 30.53 -19.01
N LEU A 37 3.34 29.30 -19.01
CA LEU A 37 4.13 28.06 -18.92
C LEU A 37 4.54 27.49 -20.28
N GLY A 38 4.00 28.01 -21.37
CA GLY A 38 4.38 27.63 -22.72
C GLY A 38 3.89 28.63 -23.75
N LYS A 39 4.32 28.46 -25.00
CA LYS A 39 3.95 29.37 -26.10
C LYS A 39 2.44 29.51 -26.28
N ALA A 40 1.67 28.45 -26.04
CA ALA A 40 0.23 28.46 -26.16
C ALA A 40 -0.47 29.44 -25.18
N SER A 41 0.10 29.67 -23.98
CA SER A 41 -0.53 30.51 -22.95
C SER A 41 -0.07 31.96 -22.91
N VAL A 42 0.85 32.35 -23.81
CA VAL A 42 1.33 33.74 -23.95
C VAL A 42 0.16 34.68 -24.26
N SER A 43 -0.75 34.28 -25.15
CA SER A 43 -1.91 35.10 -25.52
C SER A 43 -2.85 35.34 -24.34
N HIS A 44 -3.08 34.31 -23.51
CA HIS A 44 -3.94 34.41 -22.32
C HIS A 44 -3.36 35.38 -21.29
N VAL A 45 -2.06 35.27 -20.98
CA VAL A 45 -1.40 36.16 -20.02
C VAL A 45 -1.36 37.60 -20.54
N ASN A 46 -1.06 37.80 -21.82
CA ASN A 46 -1.03 39.15 -22.41
C ASN A 46 -2.42 39.79 -22.48
N ASN A 47 -3.50 39.01 -22.55
CA ASN A 47 -4.86 39.54 -22.60
C ASN A 47 -5.26 40.31 -21.31
N ILE A 48 -4.60 40.05 -20.19
CA ILE A 48 -4.87 40.69 -18.89
C ILE A 48 -4.76 42.22 -18.98
N PHE A 49 -3.84 42.76 -19.77
CA PHE A 49 -3.74 44.21 -20.00
C PHE A 49 -5.00 44.76 -20.67
N GLY A 50 -5.47 44.08 -21.72
CA GLY A 50 -6.69 44.44 -22.42
C GLY A 50 -7.92 44.35 -21.52
N LEU A 51 -7.95 43.39 -20.60
CA LEU A 51 -9.03 43.30 -19.61
C LEU A 51 -9.00 44.49 -18.64
N TYR A 52 -7.82 44.88 -18.15
CA TYR A 52 -7.69 46.05 -17.27
C TYR A 52 -8.07 47.36 -17.98
N ASP A 53 -7.54 47.61 -19.18
CA ASP A 53 -7.79 48.86 -19.90
C ASP A 53 -9.27 49.05 -20.23
N ASN A 54 -9.97 47.95 -20.58
CA ASN A 54 -11.37 48.00 -20.96
C ASN A 54 -12.33 47.96 -19.75
N TYR A 55 -11.92 47.39 -18.62
CA TYR A 55 -12.83 47.05 -17.52
C TYR A 55 -12.32 47.41 -16.11
N ASN A 56 -11.35 48.33 -15.98
CA ASN A 56 -10.89 48.80 -14.66
C ASN A 56 -11.98 49.50 -13.82
N ASP A 57 -13.07 49.92 -14.44
CA ASP A 57 -14.25 50.50 -13.78
C ASP A 57 -15.44 49.53 -13.70
N MET A 58 -15.16 48.22 -13.79
CA MET A 58 -16.17 47.16 -13.71
C MET A 58 -16.96 47.19 -12.40
N TYR A 59 -16.31 47.48 -11.28
CA TYR A 59 -16.93 47.51 -9.96
C TYR A 59 -17.01 48.94 -9.42
N ASP A 60 -18.09 49.26 -8.72
CA ASP A 60 -18.27 50.60 -8.13
C ASP A 60 -17.39 50.80 -6.87
N GLU A 61 -17.09 49.73 -6.12
CA GLU A 61 -16.39 49.77 -4.82
C GLU A 61 -15.08 48.93 -4.77
N VAL A 62 -14.68 48.30 -5.89
CA VAL A 62 -13.49 47.44 -5.97
C VAL A 62 -12.48 48.00 -6.96
N VAL A 63 -11.22 48.10 -6.54
CA VAL A 63 -10.11 48.52 -7.39
C VAL A 63 -9.47 47.30 -8.03
N LEU A 64 -9.49 47.21 -9.37
CA LEU A 64 -8.68 46.22 -10.08
C LEU A 64 -7.21 46.61 -9.98
N LEU A 65 -6.33 45.66 -9.64
CA LEU A 65 -4.90 45.92 -9.61
C LEU A 65 -4.38 46.23 -11.01
N LYS A 66 -3.67 47.36 -11.15
CA LYS A 66 -3.06 47.74 -12.42
C LYS A 66 -1.92 46.77 -12.78
N PRO A 67 -1.95 46.15 -13.96
CA PRO A 67 -0.88 45.28 -14.43
C PRO A 67 0.26 46.10 -15.04
N GLU A 68 1.50 45.64 -14.89
CA GLU A 68 2.69 46.14 -15.59
C GLU A 68 3.30 45.05 -16.48
N LYS A 69 3.80 45.43 -17.66
CA LYS A 69 4.31 44.47 -18.65
C LYS A 69 5.79 44.18 -18.46
N GLU A 70 6.12 42.91 -18.39
CA GLU A 70 7.51 42.43 -18.38
C GLU A 70 7.65 41.25 -19.35
N HIS A 71 8.10 41.53 -20.57
CA HIS A 71 8.16 40.57 -21.68
C HIS A 71 6.80 39.88 -21.92
N ASP A 72 6.75 38.55 -21.83
CA ASP A 72 5.55 37.72 -21.96
C ASP A 72 4.81 37.52 -20.62
N SER A 73 5.18 38.27 -19.57
CA SER A 73 4.60 38.19 -18.22
C SER A 73 3.90 39.47 -17.81
N VAL A 74 3.01 39.33 -16.82
CA VAL A 74 2.32 40.43 -16.16
C VAL A 74 2.83 40.55 -14.73
N LEU A 75 3.15 41.75 -14.30
CA LEU A 75 3.49 42.09 -12.92
C LEU A 75 2.31 42.81 -12.27
N PHE A 76 2.06 42.51 -11.00
CA PHE A 76 1.13 43.19 -10.13
C PHE A 76 1.85 43.65 -8.87
N PRO A 77 1.50 44.82 -8.29
CA PRO A 77 1.91 45.14 -6.94
C PRO A 77 1.30 44.12 -5.98
N TYR A 78 2.08 43.65 -5.01
CA TYR A 78 1.55 42.82 -3.93
C TYR A 78 0.72 43.68 -2.97
N VAL A 79 -0.45 43.19 -2.56
CA VAL A 79 -1.33 43.87 -1.60
C VAL A 79 -1.23 43.18 -0.25
N ASP A 80 -0.67 43.85 0.75
CA ASP A 80 -0.64 43.37 2.14
C ASP A 80 -2.00 43.60 2.80
N GLY A 81 -2.85 42.57 2.83
CA GLY A 81 -4.19 42.65 3.43
C GLY A 81 -4.80 41.29 3.74
N LYS A 82 -6.07 41.28 4.14
CA LYS A 82 -6.84 40.04 4.37
C LYS A 82 -7.75 39.76 3.18
N SER A 83 -7.73 38.54 2.65
CA SER A 83 -8.71 38.13 1.65
C SER A 83 -10.12 38.13 2.22
N LEU A 84 -11.15 38.38 1.40
CA LEU A 84 -12.54 38.26 1.85
C LEU A 84 -12.83 36.85 2.36
N GLU A 85 -12.25 35.82 1.74
CA GLU A 85 -12.31 34.44 2.23
C GLU A 85 -11.81 34.34 3.68
N SER A 86 -10.62 34.89 4.00
CA SER A 86 -10.09 34.87 5.37
C SER A 86 -10.96 35.65 6.35
N ILE A 87 -11.62 36.72 5.90
CA ILE A 87 -12.53 37.52 6.72
C ILE A 87 -13.82 36.75 6.99
N ILE A 88 -14.39 36.09 5.98
CA ILE A 88 -15.58 35.23 6.18
C ILE A 88 -15.24 34.08 7.12
N MET A 89 -14.07 33.45 6.95
CA MET A 89 -13.57 32.35 7.77
C MET A 89 -13.22 32.72 9.21
N SER A 90 -13.20 34.01 9.59
CA SER A 90 -13.09 34.36 11.00
C SER A 90 -14.28 33.85 11.84
N ASN A 91 -15.40 33.51 11.18
CA ASN A 91 -16.61 32.95 11.80
C ASN A 91 -16.63 31.41 11.74
N LYS A 92 -15.49 30.74 11.55
CA LYS A 92 -15.42 29.28 11.31
C LYS A 92 -16.14 28.41 12.36
N ASP A 93 -16.36 28.88 13.58
CA ASP A 93 -17.03 28.09 14.63
C ASP A 93 -18.56 28.32 14.67
N ASP A 94 -19.10 29.18 13.79
CA ASP A 94 -20.52 29.50 13.66
C ASP A 94 -20.96 29.58 12.18
N GLU A 95 -21.65 28.55 11.71
CA GLU A 95 -22.19 28.46 10.34
C GLU A 95 -23.13 29.62 9.99
N ASN A 96 -23.94 30.09 10.94
CA ASN A 96 -24.79 31.26 10.71
C ASN A 96 -23.95 32.53 10.58
N GLY A 97 -22.85 32.63 11.33
CA GLY A 97 -21.85 33.68 11.19
C GLY A 97 -21.20 33.70 9.80
N ILE A 98 -20.87 32.52 9.25
CA ILE A 98 -20.37 32.37 7.87
C ILE A 98 -21.41 32.85 6.85
N ILE A 99 -22.65 32.36 6.94
CA ILE A 99 -23.74 32.75 6.02
C ILE A 99 -24.00 34.26 6.07
N ASN A 100 -24.00 34.84 7.27
CA ASN A 100 -24.16 36.29 7.44
C ASN A 100 -22.98 37.08 6.87
N ALA A 101 -21.75 36.57 7.00
CA ALA A 101 -20.58 37.18 6.39
C ALA A 101 -20.61 37.10 4.86
N ILE A 102 -21.04 35.97 4.28
CA ILE A 102 -21.26 35.84 2.83
C ILE A 102 -22.30 36.85 2.35
N LYS A 103 -23.46 36.95 3.02
CA LYS A 103 -24.50 37.95 2.70
C LYS A 103 -24.02 39.39 2.83
N LYS A 104 -23.10 39.65 3.78
CA LYS A 104 -22.48 40.97 3.92
C LYS A 104 -21.61 41.32 2.72
N TYR A 105 -20.84 40.36 2.21
CA TYR A 105 -19.85 40.56 1.15
C TYR A 105 -20.33 40.21 -0.26
N GLU A 106 -21.55 39.68 -0.42
CA GLU A 106 -22.16 39.43 -1.73
C GLU A 106 -22.26 40.71 -2.58
N LYS A 107 -22.46 41.87 -1.93
CA LYS A 107 -22.51 43.19 -2.57
C LYS A 107 -21.21 43.56 -3.29
N ILE A 108 -20.08 42.98 -2.88
CA ILE A 108 -18.79 43.19 -3.57
C ILE A 108 -18.79 42.44 -4.89
N ILE A 109 -19.19 41.16 -4.87
CA ILE A 109 -19.25 40.30 -6.07
C ILE A 109 -20.32 40.82 -7.04
N MET A 110 -21.48 41.21 -6.52
CA MET A 110 -22.59 41.77 -7.30
C MET A 110 -22.44 43.28 -7.57
N GLY A 111 -21.43 43.93 -7.01
CA GLY A 111 -21.18 45.38 -7.08
C GLY A 111 -20.67 45.88 -8.43
N VAL A 112 -21.04 45.18 -9.51
CA VAL A 112 -20.72 45.55 -10.89
C VAL A 112 -21.50 46.81 -11.26
N SER A 113 -20.82 47.75 -11.91
CA SER A 113 -21.38 49.05 -12.28
C SER A 113 -22.62 48.91 -13.15
N LYS A 114 -23.62 49.79 -12.93
CA LYS A 114 -24.92 49.74 -13.63
C LYS A 114 -24.79 49.74 -15.16
N LYS A 115 -23.75 50.36 -15.72
CA LYS A 115 -23.49 50.39 -17.17
C LYS A 115 -23.20 49.01 -17.77
N TYR A 116 -22.74 48.05 -16.96
CA TYR A 116 -22.52 46.66 -17.37
C TYR A 116 -23.72 45.76 -17.09
N LYS A 117 -24.83 46.28 -16.54
CA LYS A 117 -26.02 45.50 -16.23
C LYS A 117 -27.14 45.78 -17.23
N SER A 118 -27.84 44.72 -17.62
CA SER A 118 -29.02 44.79 -18.50
C SER A 118 -30.04 43.76 -18.05
N LYS A 119 -31.24 43.74 -18.64
CA LYS A 119 -32.18 42.64 -18.39
C LYS A 119 -31.60 41.36 -18.99
N PHE A 120 -31.54 40.28 -18.21
CA PHE A 120 -30.98 39.03 -18.70
C PHE A 120 -31.85 38.45 -19.82
N CYS A 121 -31.20 38.06 -20.91
CA CYS A 121 -31.74 37.21 -21.96
C CYS A 121 -30.62 36.35 -22.54
N VAL A 122 -30.99 35.20 -23.10
CA VAL A 122 -30.05 34.33 -23.81
C VAL A 122 -29.63 34.99 -25.12
N THR A 123 -28.35 35.29 -25.25
CA THR A 123 -27.75 35.88 -26.45
C THR A 123 -26.99 34.83 -27.26
N ASP A 124 -26.64 35.12 -28.52
CA ASP A 124 -25.85 34.19 -29.32
C ASP A 124 -24.48 33.93 -28.70
N LYS A 125 -23.82 34.96 -28.16
CA LYS A 125 -22.56 34.81 -27.39
C LYS A 125 -22.72 33.91 -26.16
N PHE A 126 -23.88 33.93 -25.51
CA PHE A 126 -24.18 33.01 -24.41
C PHE A 126 -24.21 31.58 -24.93
N ARG A 127 -24.95 31.32 -26.02
CA ARG A 127 -25.05 29.98 -26.63
C ARG A 127 -23.71 29.50 -27.18
N ASP A 128 -22.90 30.38 -27.75
CA ASP A 128 -21.57 30.02 -28.27
C ASP A 128 -20.63 29.54 -27.16
N PHE A 129 -20.73 30.14 -25.96
CA PHE A 129 -19.86 29.80 -24.84
C PHE A 129 -20.41 28.64 -23.99
N PHE A 130 -21.68 28.71 -23.59
CA PHE A 130 -22.30 27.75 -22.67
C PHE A 130 -23.04 26.62 -23.39
N GLY A 131 -23.33 26.75 -24.69
CA GLY A 131 -24.27 25.89 -25.39
C GLY A 131 -25.72 26.15 -24.96
N ASP A 132 -26.59 25.20 -25.29
CA ASP A 132 -27.98 25.22 -24.82
C ASP A 132 -28.03 24.74 -23.36
N ILE A 133 -28.51 25.60 -22.47
CA ILE A 133 -28.70 25.31 -21.04
C ILE A 133 -30.20 25.22 -20.73
N PRO A 134 -30.76 24.02 -20.53
CA PRO A 134 -32.16 23.85 -20.17
C PRO A 134 -32.53 24.61 -18.90
N GLY A 135 -33.66 25.33 -18.94
CA GLY A 135 -34.19 26.07 -17.79
C GLY A 135 -33.56 27.44 -17.58
N VAL A 136 -32.58 27.86 -18.39
CA VAL A 136 -31.96 29.18 -18.28
C VAL A 136 -32.97 30.32 -18.52
N GLU A 137 -34.07 30.07 -19.25
CA GLU A 137 -35.14 31.06 -19.42
C GLU A 137 -35.91 31.34 -18.12
N MET A 138 -35.76 30.49 -17.10
CA MET A 138 -36.34 30.69 -15.77
C MET A 138 -35.56 31.72 -14.94
N CYS A 139 -34.27 31.95 -15.23
CA CYS A 139 -33.44 32.98 -14.60
C CYS A 139 -33.89 34.39 -15.04
N LYS A 140 -35.07 34.82 -14.59
CA LYS A 140 -35.64 36.14 -14.93
C LYS A 140 -35.07 37.19 -13.99
N GLY A 141 -34.47 38.25 -14.53
CA GLY A 141 -33.95 39.34 -13.71
C GLY A 141 -32.91 40.19 -14.41
N MET A 142 -32.04 40.82 -13.62
CA MET A 142 -30.87 41.52 -14.12
C MET A 142 -29.77 40.52 -14.50
N GLY A 143 -29.11 40.81 -15.61
CA GLY A 143 -27.92 40.14 -16.07
C GLY A 143 -26.74 41.11 -16.10
N VAL A 144 -25.55 40.54 -16.18
CA VAL A 144 -24.28 41.25 -16.27
C VAL A 144 -23.68 40.96 -17.64
N ASN A 145 -23.51 42.00 -18.45
CA ASN A 145 -22.97 41.93 -19.81
C ASN A 145 -21.47 41.62 -19.83
N VAL A 146 -20.75 42.02 -18.77
CA VAL A 146 -19.31 41.78 -18.59
C VAL A 146 -19.08 41.21 -17.20
N ALA A 147 -18.71 39.93 -17.12
CA ALA A 147 -18.64 39.20 -15.87
C ALA A 147 -17.27 38.53 -15.70
N ASN A 148 -16.70 38.63 -14.50
CA ASN A 148 -15.51 37.86 -14.10
C ASN A 148 -15.97 36.53 -13.49
N PHE A 149 -15.86 35.44 -14.25
CA PHE A 149 -16.33 34.12 -13.80
C PHE A 149 -15.50 33.55 -12.64
N ASP A 150 -14.31 34.09 -12.37
CA ASP A 150 -13.46 33.66 -11.24
C ASP A 150 -13.44 34.70 -10.10
N SER A 151 -14.57 35.38 -9.86
CA SER A 151 -14.74 36.30 -8.73
C SER A 151 -14.91 35.57 -7.39
N CYS A 152 -13.97 34.66 -7.06
CA CYS A 152 -13.95 33.95 -5.79
C CYS A 152 -13.55 34.89 -4.64
N PHE A 153 -14.02 34.64 -3.41
CA PHE A 153 -13.74 35.51 -2.26
C PHE A 153 -12.24 35.64 -1.91
N ASP A 154 -11.40 34.71 -2.33
CA ASP A 154 -9.95 34.79 -2.15
C ASP A 154 -9.25 35.72 -3.15
N ASN A 155 -9.90 36.04 -4.28
CA ASN A 155 -9.40 36.97 -5.29
C ASN A 155 -9.66 38.45 -4.95
N PHE A 156 -10.24 38.72 -3.77
CA PHE A 156 -10.45 40.08 -3.25
C PHE A 156 -9.70 40.26 -1.93
N ILE A 157 -8.80 41.26 -1.88
CA ILE A 157 -8.02 41.59 -0.68
C ILE A 157 -8.47 42.94 -0.14
N VAL A 158 -8.77 42.98 1.17
CA VAL A 158 -9.04 44.22 1.91
C VAL A 158 -7.74 44.72 2.53
N SER A 159 -7.30 45.91 2.11
CA SER A 159 -6.13 46.61 2.64
C SER A 159 -6.47 48.09 2.81
N ASP A 160 -6.22 48.65 4.00
CA ASP A 160 -6.48 50.07 4.32
C ASP A 160 -7.90 50.57 3.95
N ASN A 161 -8.92 49.75 4.22
CA ASN A 161 -10.33 49.99 3.85
C ASN A 161 -10.61 50.07 2.34
N VAL A 162 -9.65 49.71 1.48
CA VAL A 162 -9.82 49.55 0.04
C VAL A 162 -9.88 48.07 -0.30
N ILE A 163 -10.75 47.70 -1.24
CA ILE A 163 -10.92 46.32 -1.71
C ILE A 163 -10.27 46.19 -3.08
N TYR A 164 -9.27 45.33 -3.19
CA TYR A 164 -8.52 45.09 -4.41
C TYR A 164 -8.92 43.75 -5.03
N SER A 165 -9.23 43.75 -6.33
CA SER A 165 -9.33 42.52 -7.13
C SER A 165 -7.95 42.16 -7.68
N ILE A 166 -7.43 41.01 -7.25
CA ILE A 166 -6.07 40.56 -7.58
C ILE A 166 -6.02 39.56 -8.73
N ASP A 167 -7.17 39.00 -9.13
CA ASP A 167 -7.30 38.15 -10.31
C ASP A 167 -8.59 38.45 -11.06
N TYR A 168 -8.43 38.77 -12.34
CA TYR A 168 -9.50 39.13 -13.25
C TYR A 168 -9.23 38.60 -14.67
N GLU A 169 -8.43 37.53 -14.78
CA GLU A 169 -8.09 36.91 -16.07
C GLU A 169 -9.29 36.26 -16.78
N TRP A 170 -10.40 36.06 -16.07
CA TRP A 170 -11.62 35.40 -16.52
C TRP A 170 -12.80 36.38 -16.70
N ILE A 171 -12.51 37.62 -17.08
CA ILE A 171 -13.53 38.58 -17.53
C ILE A 171 -13.98 38.24 -18.95
N PHE A 172 -15.29 38.01 -19.13
CA PHE A 172 -15.92 37.77 -20.41
C PHE A 172 -17.01 38.79 -20.72
N ASN A 173 -17.08 39.23 -21.97
CA ASN A 173 -18.20 40.03 -22.50
C ASN A 173 -19.32 39.11 -23.01
N ILE A 174 -19.97 38.44 -22.06
CA ILE A 174 -21.08 37.51 -22.25
C ILE A 174 -22.16 37.87 -21.23
N LEU A 175 -23.38 38.13 -21.70
CA LEU A 175 -24.51 38.42 -20.83
C LEU A 175 -24.91 37.16 -20.04
N VAL A 176 -24.66 37.16 -18.73
CA VAL A 176 -25.02 36.06 -17.81
C VAL A 176 -25.97 36.55 -16.70
N PRO A 177 -26.74 35.68 -16.03
CA PRO A 177 -27.52 36.05 -14.87
C PRO A 177 -26.62 36.63 -13.77
N GLU A 178 -27.04 37.72 -13.12
CA GLU A 178 -26.21 38.44 -12.14
C GLU A 178 -25.78 37.56 -10.95
N ARG A 179 -26.63 36.58 -10.57
CA ARG A 179 -26.38 35.68 -9.43
C ARG A 179 -25.50 34.49 -9.78
N PHE A 180 -25.21 34.23 -11.06
CA PHE A 180 -24.33 33.14 -11.48
C PHE A 180 -22.91 33.27 -10.91
N VAL A 181 -22.35 34.48 -10.93
CA VAL A 181 -20.99 34.74 -10.39
C VAL A 181 -20.98 34.57 -8.87
N LEU A 182 -22.04 35.01 -8.18
CA LEU A 182 -22.20 34.82 -6.74
C LEU A 182 -22.32 33.33 -6.38
N TYR A 183 -23.10 32.57 -7.15
CA TYR A 183 -23.21 31.11 -7.01
C TYR A 183 -21.83 30.44 -7.02
N ARG A 184 -21.01 30.77 -8.03
CA ARG A 184 -19.64 30.23 -8.14
C ARG A 184 -18.77 30.60 -6.95
N ALA A 185 -18.83 31.85 -6.50
CA ALA A 185 -18.06 32.30 -5.34
C ALA A 185 -18.44 31.53 -4.06
N ILE A 186 -19.73 31.31 -3.81
CA ILE A 186 -20.24 30.55 -2.66
C ILE A 186 -19.86 29.06 -2.78
N LYS A 187 -20.04 28.46 -3.96
CA LYS A 187 -19.68 27.06 -4.23
C LYS A 187 -18.18 26.82 -3.97
N MET A 188 -17.31 27.66 -4.53
CA MET A 188 -15.86 27.53 -4.34
C MET A 188 -15.45 27.70 -2.88
N PHE A 189 -16.08 28.64 -2.16
CA PHE A 189 -15.86 28.81 -0.73
C PHE A 189 -16.26 27.57 0.08
N TYR A 190 -17.46 27.02 -0.16
CA TYR A 190 -17.95 25.83 0.52
C TYR A 190 -17.02 24.62 0.33
N LEU A 191 -16.60 24.36 -0.91
CA LEU A 191 -15.69 23.24 -1.23
C LEU A 191 -14.34 23.36 -0.52
N LYS A 192 -13.80 24.58 -0.41
CA LYS A 192 -12.56 24.86 0.34
C LYS A 192 -12.70 24.66 1.86
N CYS A 193 -13.85 25.00 2.43
CA CYS A 193 -14.11 24.79 3.85
C CYS A 193 -14.11 23.30 4.22
N LEU A 194 -14.71 22.45 3.39
CA LEU A 194 -14.74 21.00 3.60
C LEU A 194 -13.35 20.35 3.58
N THR A 195 -12.42 20.88 2.79
CA THR A 195 -11.05 20.36 2.73
C THR A 195 -10.16 20.83 3.86
N ASN A 196 -10.32 22.07 4.33
CA ASN A 196 -9.39 22.69 5.28
C ASN A 196 -9.86 22.67 6.74
N SER A 197 -11.14 22.46 7.04
CA SER A 197 -11.65 22.51 8.43
C SER A 197 -12.95 21.73 8.66
N ARG A 198 -12.85 20.40 8.89
CA ARG A 198 -14.00 19.53 9.27
C ARG A 198 -14.75 19.93 10.55
N ARG A 199 -14.28 20.92 11.31
CA ARG A 199 -14.93 21.39 12.54
C ARG A 199 -15.90 22.56 12.31
N ALA A 200 -15.87 23.20 11.13
CA ALA A 200 -16.47 24.51 10.93
C ALA A 200 -17.91 24.50 10.36
N MET A 201 -18.25 23.54 9.52
CA MET A 201 -19.56 23.46 8.85
C MET A 201 -20.33 22.25 9.36
N LYS A 202 -21.60 22.45 9.78
CA LYS A 202 -22.50 21.37 10.20
C LYS A 202 -23.37 20.86 9.05
N CYS A 203 -23.55 21.66 8.00
CA CYS A 203 -24.28 21.27 6.80
C CYS A 203 -23.38 20.52 5.80
N ASP A 204 -23.54 19.19 5.74
CA ASP A 204 -22.87 18.31 4.77
C ASP A 204 -23.50 18.41 3.35
N ASN A 205 -24.48 19.30 3.14
CA ASN A 205 -25.22 19.47 1.89
C ASN A 205 -24.97 20.87 1.26
N ILE A 206 -24.26 20.90 0.14
CA ILE A 206 -23.94 22.13 -0.59
C ILE A 206 -25.19 22.88 -1.09
N VAL A 207 -26.26 22.16 -1.45
CA VAL A 207 -27.50 22.75 -1.99
C VAL A 207 -28.21 23.55 -0.90
N GLU A 208 -28.28 22.99 0.31
CA GLU A 208 -28.87 23.66 1.48
C GLU A 208 -28.04 24.88 1.90
N PHE A 209 -26.71 24.78 1.86
CA PHE A 209 -25.82 25.89 2.19
C PHE A 209 -25.96 27.06 1.21
N ILE A 210 -25.98 26.78 -0.10
CA ILE A 210 -26.16 27.81 -1.14
C ILE A 210 -27.56 28.42 -1.06
N LYS A 211 -28.58 27.61 -0.76
CA LYS A 211 -29.95 28.07 -0.49
C LYS A 211 -30.01 28.99 0.72
N ALA A 212 -29.30 28.68 1.80
CA ALA A 212 -29.20 29.53 2.98
C ALA A 212 -28.48 30.87 2.70
N CYS A 213 -27.55 30.87 1.74
CA CYS A 213 -26.91 32.07 1.20
C CYS A 213 -27.83 32.86 0.24
N GLY A 214 -28.98 32.32 -0.15
CA GLY A 214 -30.07 33.03 -0.80
C GLY A 214 -30.35 32.64 -2.26
N ILE A 215 -29.64 31.68 -2.84
CA ILE A 215 -29.84 31.23 -4.23
C ILE A 215 -30.75 30.01 -4.22
N ASP A 216 -31.91 30.10 -4.87
CA ASP A 216 -32.88 29.00 -4.86
C ASP A 216 -32.39 27.78 -5.65
N GLU A 217 -33.03 26.64 -5.43
CA GLU A 217 -32.60 25.35 -5.98
C GLU A 217 -32.76 25.27 -7.51
N ASP A 218 -33.76 25.97 -8.06
CA ASP A 218 -34.01 26.05 -9.50
C ASP A 218 -32.88 26.84 -10.19
N GLU A 219 -32.47 27.97 -9.61
CA GLU A 219 -31.31 28.75 -10.04
C GLU A 219 -30.01 27.96 -9.94
N GLN A 220 -29.82 27.21 -8.85
CA GLN A 220 -28.62 26.38 -8.65
C GLN A 220 -28.44 25.33 -9.75
N ASN A 221 -29.51 24.69 -10.20
CA ASN A 221 -29.44 23.68 -11.26
C ASN A 221 -29.02 24.26 -12.62
N VAL A 222 -29.44 25.49 -12.92
CA VAL A 222 -29.01 26.21 -14.13
C VAL A 222 -27.55 26.65 -13.99
N TYR A 223 -27.19 27.22 -12.84
CA TYR A 223 -25.85 27.74 -12.59
C TYR A 223 -24.78 26.64 -12.50
N GLU A 224 -25.13 25.43 -12.04
CA GLU A 224 -24.22 24.28 -12.05
C GLU A 224 -23.82 23.89 -13.47
N GLN A 225 -24.80 23.79 -14.37
CA GLN A 225 -24.54 23.49 -15.78
C GLN A 225 -23.70 24.58 -16.45
N MET A 226 -23.95 25.85 -16.14
CA MET A 226 -23.12 26.94 -16.62
C MET A 226 -21.69 26.87 -16.06
N ASP A 227 -21.50 26.54 -14.78
CA ASP A 227 -20.17 26.34 -14.19
C ASP A 227 -19.43 25.20 -14.87
N ASP A 228 -20.09 24.06 -15.11
CA ASP A 228 -19.50 22.91 -15.81
C ASP A 228 -18.96 23.25 -17.20
N ARG A 229 -19.71 24.04 -17.97
CA ARG A 229 -19.28 24.49 -19.30
C ARG A 229 -18.05 25.39 -19.22
N PHE A 230 -18.00 26.29 -18.23
CA PHE A 230 -16.81 27.07 -17.98
C PHE A 230 -15.63 26.19 -17.54
N GLN A 231 -15.83 25.21 -16.66
CA GLN A 231 -14.76 24.29 -16.26
C GLN A 231 -14.22 23.50 -17.45
N CYS A 232 -15.09 23.03 -18.36
CA CYS A 232 -14.69 22.37 -19.62
C CYS A 232 -14.02 23.33 -20.63
N TYR A 233 -14.34 24.62 -20.57
CA TYR A 233 -13.60 25.62 -21.35
C TYR A 233 -12.15 25.70 -20.84
N VAL A 234 -11.94 25.77 -19.52
CA VAL A 234 -10.62 25.91 -18.89
C VAL A 234 -9.80 24.60 -18.86
N HIS A 235 -10.46 23.43 -18.82
CA HIS A 235 -9.86 22.10 -18.65
C HIS A 235 -10.30 21.12 -19.76
N ASP A 236 -9.42 20.23 -20.24
CA ASP A 236 -9.81 19.20 -21.25
C ASP A 236 -10.85 18.21 -20.70
N ILE A 237 -11.75 17.75 -21.58
CA ILE A 237 -13.00 17.02 -21.29
C ILE A 237 -12.78 15.69 -20.51
N ASP A 238 -11.56 15.14 -20.50
CA ASP A 238 -11.22 13.91 -19.78
C ASP A 238 -10.83 14.14 -18.30
N ARG A 239 -11.01 15.35 -17.80
CA ARG A 239 -10.52 15.80 -16.49
C ARG A 239 -11.58 16.54 -15.68
N ARG A 240 -12.85 16.13 -15.80
CA ARG A 240 -13.96 16.55 -14.90
C ARG A 240 -13.62 16.41 -13.41
N ALA A 241 -12.67 15.54 -13.08
CA ALA A 241 -12.23 15.34 -11.71
C ALA A 241 -11.17 16.35 -11.24
N ILE A 242 -10.54 17.19 -12.07
CA ILE A 242 -9.32 17.90 -11.65
C ILE A 242 -9.57 19.23 -10.93
N TYR A 243 -10.60 20.00 -11.29
CA TYR A 243 -10.87 21.26 -10.58
C TYR A 243 -11.57 21.01 -9.24
N THR A 244 -12.54 20.09 -9.22
CA THR A 244 -13.15 19.60 -7.97
C THR A 244 -12.16 18.77 -7.15
N ASN A 245 -11.27 17.93 -7.71
CA ASN A 245 -10.23 17.23 -6.91
C ASN A 245 -9.08 18.09 -6.41
N ASN A 246 -8.94 19.33 -6.87
CA ASN A 246 -8.03 20.26 -6.23
C ASN A 246 -8.61 20.83 -4.92
N TYR A 247 -9.93 20.74 -4.70
CA TYR A 247 -10.62 21.23 -3.50
C TYR A 247 -11.60 20.24 -2.83
N VAL A 248 -11.74 19.02 -3.34
CA VAL A 248 -12.55 17.92 -2.78
C VAL A 248 -11.91 16.61 -3.25
N LYS A 249 -11.28 15.84 -2.37
CA LYS A 249 -11.02 14.42 -2.67
C LYS A 249 -12.36 13.72 -2.99
N LYS A 250 -12.55 13.40 -4.29
CA LYS A 250 -13.51 12.52 -5.00
C LYS A 250 -14.80 12.09 -4.27
N ASN A 251 -15.95 12.26 -4.93
CA ASN A 251 -16.94 11.18 -5.06
C ASN A 251 -17.86 11.32 -6.29
N THR A 252 -18.35 10.14 -6.69
CA THR A 252 -18.96 9.67 -7.95
C THR A 252 -20.25 10.38 -8.38
N GLY A 253 -20.47 10.48 -9.70
CA GLY A 253 -21.54 11.28 -10.34
C GLY A 253 -22.94 10.66 -10.39
N ILE A 254 -23.92 11.54 -10.61
CA ILE A 254 -25.35 11.30 -10.37
C ILE A 254 -26.01 10.33 -11.36
N GLU A 255 -25.55 10.11 -12.60
CA GLU A 255 -26.17 9.09 -13.49
C GLU A 255 -25.95 7.65 -12.98
N GLU A 256 -24.81 7.42 -12.32
CA GLU A 256 -24.53 6.16 -11.62
C GLU A 256 -25.34 6.06 -10.32
N LEU A 257 -25.61 7.19 -9.67
CA LEU A 257 -26.56 7.27 -8.55
C LEU A 257 -28.01 7.15 -9.00
N GLU A 258 -28.41 7.60 -10.18
CA GLU A 258 -29.78 7.53 -10.69
C GLU A 258 -30.09 6.12 -11.17
N SER A 259 -29.14 5.46 -11.83
CA SER A 259 -29.24 4.03 -12.11
C SER A 259 -29.26 3.22 -10.80
N ARG A 260 -28.46 3.61 -9.80
CA ARG A 260 -28.50 3.01 -8.46
C ARG A 260 -29.75 3.38 -7.67
N ILE A 261 -30.35 4.55 -7.85
CA ILE A 261 -31.57 5.01 -7.17
C ILE A 261 -32.76 4.35 -7.83
N LEU A 262 -32.76 4.10 -9.14
CA LEU A 262 -33.77 3.31 -9.82
C LEU A 262 -33.69 1.83 -9.41
N LEU A 263 -32.47 1.28 -9.32
CA LEU A 263 -32.22 -0.06 -8.78
C LEU A 263 -32.54 -0.14 -7.28
N GLN A 264 -32.23 0.91 -6.50
CA GLN A 264 -32.54 0.99 -5.07
C GLN A 264 -34.01 1.26 -4.84
N ASN A 265 -34.73 1.96 -5.70
CA ASN A 265 -36.18 2.16 -5.61
C ASN A 265 -36.91 0.87 -5.96
N ASN A 266 -36.48 0.14 -6.99
CA ASN A 266 -36.96 -1.22 -7.24
C ASN A 266 -36.60 -2.17 -6.08
N HIS A 267 -35.43 -2.00 -5.47
CA HIS A 267 -35.04 -2.75 -4.28
C HIS A 267 -35.83 -2.31 -3.04
N ILE A 268 -36.20 -1.04 -2.90
CA ILE A 268 -37.01 -0.47 -1.81
C ILE A 268 -38.45 -0.94 -1.96
N ASP A 269 -39.00 -1.00 -3.17
CA ASP A 269 -40.34 -1.56 -3.43
C ASP A 269 -40.38 -3.07 -3.16
N ASN A 270 -39.32 -3.79 -3.53
CA ASN A 270 -39.16 -5.20 -3.20
C ASN A 270 -38.93 -5.40 -1.69
N LEU A 271 -38.19 -4.50 -1.04
CA LEU A 271 -38.00 -4.46 0.41
C LEU A 271 -39.28 -4.04 1.13
N ASN A 272 -40.12 -3.17 0.56
CA ASN A 272 -41.42 -2.76 1.10
C ASN A 272 -42.40 -3.92 0.99
N GLY A 273 -42.42 -4.67 -0.13
CA GLY A 273 -43.15 -5.93 -0.23
C GLY A 273 -42.64 -7.01 0.74
N ILE A 274 -41.32 -7.04 0.99
CA ILE A 274 -40.73 -7.88 2.04
C ILE A 274 -41.08 -7.35 3.44
N ILE A 275 -41.15 -6.02 3.66
CA ILE A 275 -41.55 -5.39 4.92
C ILE A 275 -43.01 -5.69 5.19
N ASP A 276 -43.91 -5.57 4.23
CA ASP A 276 -45.33 -5.94 4.36
C ASP A 276 -45.49 -7.45 4.63
N ALA A 277 -44.70 -8.30 3.95
CA ALA A 277 -44.65 -9.73 4.24
C ALA A 277 -44.06 -10.04 5.63
N LYS A 278 -43.11 -9.21 6.10
CA LYS A 278 -42.51 -9.31 7.43
C LYS A 278 -43.42 -8.74 8.50
N GLU A 279 -44.23 -7.71 8.23
CA GLU A 279 -45.26 -7.17 9.10
C GLU A 279 -46.43 -8.15 9.23
N GLY A 280 -46.81 -8.84 8.15
CA GLY A 280 -47.70 -10.00 8.20
C GLY A 280 -47.14 -11.14 9.06
N GLN A 281 -45.84 -11.43 8.97
CA GLN A 281 -45.16 -12.39 9.86
C GLN A 281 -45.01 -11.88 11.30
N ILE A 282 -44.85 -10.58 11.53
CA ILE A 282 -44.80 -9.94 12.85
C ILE A 282 -46.16 -10.01 13.51
N ASN A 283 -47.26 -9.72 12.80
CA ASN A 283 -48.63 -9.85 13.31
C ASN A 283 -48.97 -11.32 13.64
N ALA A 284 -48.50 -12.28 12.83
CA ALA A 284 -48.60 -13.70 13.15
C ALA A 284 -47.76 -14.08 14.39
N LEU A 285 -46.57 -13.49 14.55
CA LEU A 285 -45.71 -13.67 15.73
C LEU A 285 -46.26 -12.96 16.98
N GLU A 286 -46.99 -11.86 16.85
CA GLU A 286 -47.69 -11.18 17.94
C GLU A 286 -48.85 -12.02 18.48
N GLY A 287 -49.57 -12.73 17.60
CA GLY A 287 -50.51 -13.78 17.99
C GLY A 287 -49.85 -14.94 18.75
N VAL A 288 -48.64 -15.34 18.33
CA VAL A 288 -47.82 -16.35 19.04
C VAL A 288 -47.27 -15.82 20.38
N ILE A 289 -46.92 -14.53 20.47
CA ILE A 289 -46.49 -13.85 21.70
C ILE A 289 -47.65 -13.72 22.70
N HIS A 290 -48.89 -13.51 22.22
CA HIS A 290 -50.08 -13.50 23.05
C HIS A 290 -50.35 -14.89 23.67
N ASN A 291 -50.25 -15.96 22.87
CA ASN A 291 -50.36 -17.34 23.36
C ASN A 291 -49.19 -17.73 24.30
N ASN A 292 -47.98 -17.24 24.04
CA ASN A 292 -46.83 -17.48 24.90
C ASN A 292 -46.86 -16.65 26.20
N LYS A 293 -47.58 -15.52 26.25
CA LYS A 293 -47.83 -14.77 27.50
C LYS A 293 -48.68 -15.58 28.47
N ILE A 294 -49.72 -16.25 27.97
CA ILE A 294 -50.55 -17.18 28.75
C ILE A 294 -49.70 -18.34 29.31
N LEU A 295 -48.74 -18.83 28.51
CA LEU A 295 -47.78 -19.87 28.93
C LEU A 295 -46.71 -19.37 29.93
N ILE A 296 -46.33 -18.10 29.85
CA ILE A 296 -45.35 -17.46 30.74
C ILE A 296 -45.94 -17.24 32.14
N ASP A 297 -47.23 -16.93 32.25
CA ASP A 297 -47.88 -16.78 33.55
C ASP A 297 -47.93 -18.12 34.30
N ASP A 298 -48.18 -19.23 33.59
CA ASP A 298 -48.14 -20.62 34.09
C ASP A 298 -46.71 -21.04 34.53
N LEU A 299 -45.68 -20.60 33.79
CA LEU A 299 -44.27 -20.84 34.11
C LEU A 299 -43.74 -19.95 35.24
N THR A 300 -44.38 -18.81 35.52
CA THR A 300 -43.98 -17.86 36.58
C THR A 300 -44.28 -18.43 37.97
N GLU A 301 -45.31 -19.26 38.09
CA GLU A 301 -45.63 -20.01 39.31
C GLU A 301 -44.56 -21.09 39.59
N THR A 302 -44.08 -21.76 38.53
CA THR A 302 -43.03 -22.78 38.56
C THR A 302 -41.64 -22.20 38.92
N ALA A 303 -41.36 -20.96 38.50
CA ALA A 303 -40.09 -20.27 38.73
C ALA A 303 -39.86 -19.79 40.18
N SER A 304 -40.88 -19.84 41.04
CA SER A 304 -40.75 -19.55 42.48
C SER A 304 -39.93 -20.61 43.23
N VAL A 305 -39.93 -21.86 42.73
CA VAL A 305 -39.31 -23.04 43.36
C VAL A 305 -37.81 -23.13 43.07
N TYR A 306 -37.36 -22.70 41.88
CA TYR A 306 -35.96 -22.83 41.46
C TYR A 306 -35.04 -21.70 41.98
N ARG A 307 -35.59 -20.72 42.70
CA ARG A 307 -34.88 -19.54 43.21
C ARG A 307 -33.91 -19.87 44.37
N ARG A 308 -33.74 -21.15 44.73
CA ARG A 308 -33.04 -21.59 45.94
C ARG A 308 -31.59 -22.04 45.74
N GLU A 309 -31.09 -22.33 44.54
CA GLU A 309 -29.71 -22.85 44.42
C GLU A 309 -28.88 -22.23 43.28
N LEU A 310 -27.79 -21.57 43.69
CA LEU A 310 -26.52 -21.28 43.00
C LEU A 310 -26.27 -19.84 42.47
N ARG A 311 -25.56 -19.10 43.34
CA ARG A 311 -24.91 -17.78 43.19
C ARG A 311 -23.70 -17.83 42.25
N ASN A 312 -23.57 -16.90 41.29
CA ASN A 312 -22.27 -16.55 40.70
C ASN A 312 -22.21 -15.07 40.24
N PRO A 313 -21.30 -14.23 40.79
CA PRO A 313 -21.22 -12.78 40.50
C PRO A 313 -20.76 -12.41 39.07
N PHE A 314 -20.34 -13.37 38.25
CA PHE A 314 -19.90 -13.11 36.86
C PHE A 314 -21.01 -12.69 35.89
N TYR A 315 -22.27 -13.06 36.14
CA TYR A 315 -23.38 -12.74 35.23
C TYR A 315 -23.90 -11.30 35.38
N ALA A 316 -23.66 -10.67 36.53
CA ALA A 316 -24.02 -9.28 36.80
C ALA A 316 -23.14 -8.29 36.01
N MET A 317 -21.84 -8.57 35.90
CA MET A 317 -20.88 -7.74 35.14
C MET A 317 -21.14 -7.77 33.62
N TYR A 318 -21.60 -8.91 33.10
CA TYR A 318 -21.95 -9.08 31.68
C TYR A 318 -23.21 -8.28 31.26
N ARG A 319 -24.21 -8.13 32.16
CA ARG A 319 -25.43 -7.34 31.87
C ARG A 319 -25.19 -5.82 31.86
N VAL A 320 -24.27 -5.33 32.69
CA VAL A 320 -23.92 -3.91 32.74
C VAL A 320 -23.16 -3.50 31.48
N LEU A 321 -22.18 -4.30 31.04
CA LEU A 321 -21.43 -4.05 29.80
C LEU A 321 -22.29 -4.13 28.53
N ARG A 322 -23.31 -5.01 28.52
CA ARG A 322 -24.21 -5.18 27.35
C ARG A 322 -25.21 -4.02 27.17
N LYS A 323 -25.64 -3.35 28.25
CA LYS A 323 -26.59 -2.23 28.19
C LYS A 323 -25.95 -0.90 27.74
N VAL A 324 -24.65 -0.73 27.94
CA VAL A 324 -23.92 0.49 27.57
C VAL A 324 -23.38 0.43 26.14
N ALA A 325 -23.05 -0.77 25.64
CA ALA A 325 -22.36 -0.94 24.36
C ALA A 325 -23.22 -0.68 23.09
N TYR A 326 -24.54 -0.83 23.17
CA TYR A 326 -25.43 -0.76 21.99
C TYR A 326 -25.97 0.64 21.65
N LYS A 327 -25.63 1.67 22.44
CA LYS A 327 -26.10 3.04 22.18
C LYS A 327 -25.02 4.03 21.74
N ILE A 328 -23.71 3.77 21.90
CA ILE A 328 -22.67 4.83 21.76
C ILE A 328 -21.33 4.41 21.07
N LEU A 329 -21.05 3.14 20.73
CA LEU A 329 -19.68 2.77 20.33
C LEU A 329 -19.36 2.78 18.80
N PRO A 330 -18.15 3.24 18.39
CA PRO A 330 -17.68 3.31 17.00
C PRO A 330 -17.48 1.92 16.36
N GLY A 331 -17.26 1.84 15.03
CA GLY A 331 -17.13 0.59 14.23
C GLY A 331 -16.08 -0.44 14.67
N VAL A 332 -15.31 -0.15 15.72
CA VAL A 332 -14.45 -1.09 16.46
C VAL A 332 -15.27 -2.00 17.38
N ALA A 333 -16.37 -1.53 17.96
CA ALA A 333 -17.23 -2.32 18.85
C ALA A 333 -18.14 -3.31 18.11
N VAL A 334 -18.60 -2.97 16.90
CA VAL A 334 -19.32 -3.91 16.02
C VAL A 334 -18.39 -5.06 15.60
N ARG A 335 -17.14 -4.74 15.22
CA ARG A 335 -16.09 -5.75 14.95
C ARG A 335 -15.75 -6.57 16.18
N ALA A 336 -15.64 -5.95 17.36
CA ALA A 336 -15.42 -6.67 18.63
C ALA A 336 -16.58 -7.62 18.97
N LEU A 337 -17.83 -7.21 18.74
CA LEU A 337 -19.02 -8.05 18.91
C LEU A 337 -19.09 -9.18 17.88
N GLN A 338 -18.63 -8.95 16.65
CA GLN A 338 -18.56 -9.97 15.60
C GLN A 338 -17.47 -11.01 15.88
N VAL A 339 -16.28 -10.58 16.34
CA VAL A 339 -15.23 -11.48 16.86
C VAL A 339 -15.75 -12.24 18.09
N LEU A 340 -16.46 -11.59 19.00
CA LEU A 340 -17.06 -12.25 20.17
C LEU A 340 -18.11 -13.30 19.75
N LYS A 341 -18.92 -13.01 18.73
CA LYS A 341 -19.97 -13.88 18.20
C LYS A 341 -19.37 -15.09 17.47
N ASN A 342 -18.36 -14.86 16.62
CA ASN A 342 -17.82 -15.86 15.69
C ASN A 342 -16.62 -16.64 16.27
N GLU A 343 -15.71 -15.96 16.98
CA GLU A 343 -14.44 -16.51 17.49
C GLU A 343 -14.43 -16.68 19.03
N GLY A 344 -15.29 -15.94 19.74
CA GLY A 344 -15.51 -16.06 21.19
C GLY A 344 -14.65 -15.12 22.04
N PHE A 345 -14.93 -15.11 23.36
CA PHE A 345 -14.35 -14.13 24.30
C PHE A 345 -12.82 -14.20 24.40
N CYS A 346 -12.24 -15.40 24.35
CA CYS A 346 -10.77 -15.55 24.40
C CYS A 346 -10.09 -14.98 23.15
N ALA A 347 -10.70 -15.09 21.96
CA ALA A 347 -10.17 -14.49 20.73
C ALA A 347 -10.32 -12.97 20.74
N LEU A 348 -11.44 -12.45 21.26
CA LEU A 348 -11.62 -11.01 21.47
C LEU A 348 -10.59 -10.45 22.45
N PHE A 349 -10.39 -11.11 23.59
CA PHE A 349 -9.40 -10.71 24.61
C PHE A 349 -7.97 -10.85 24.10
N TYR A 350 -7.66 -11.89 23.31
CA TYR A 350 -6.38 -12.02 22.60
C TYR A 350 -6.17 -10.84 21.65
N ARG A 351 -7.11 -10.53 20.74
CA ARG A 351 -7.01 -9.40 19.80
C ARG A 351 -6.94 -8.04 20.52
N PHE A 352 -7.62 -7.89 21.66
CA PHE A 352 -7.58 -6.68 22.48
C PHE A 352 -6.22 -6.54 23.20
N ASN A 353 -5.69 -7.62 23.77
CA ASN A 353 -4.35 -7.62 24.33
C ASN A 353 -3.29 -7.43 23.26
N GLN A 354 -3.46 -8.01 22.06
CA GLN A 354 -2.58 -7.80 20.90
C GLN A 354 -2.52 -6.32 20.53
N ARG A 355 -3.65 -5.61 20.54
CA ARG A 355 -3.70 -4.14 20.33
C ARG A 355 -3.12 -3.31 21.47
N ARG A 356 -3.13 -3.82 22.71
CA ARG A 356 -2.40 -3.19 23.83
C ARG A 356 -0.91 -3.46 23.77
N THR A 357 -0.49 -4.61 23.21
CA THR A 357 0.91 -4.97 23.02
C THR A 357 1.49 -4.47 21.70
N SER A 358 0.67 -4.11 20.71
CA SER A 358 1.10 -3.59 19.39
C SER A 358 1.84 -2.27 19.50
N ASN A 359 1.63 -1.50 20.56
CA ASN A 359 2.42 -0.29 20.84
C ASN A 359 3.89 -0.60 21.20
N ASN A 360 4.27 -1.86 21.49
CA ASN A 360 5.63 -2.24 21.88
C ASN A 360 6.16 -3.47 21.12
N GLU A 361 5.56 -3.87 19.98
CA GLU A 361 6.03 -5.03 19.21
C GLU A 361 7.45 -4.85 18.70
N TYR A 362 7.75 -3.65 18.21
CA TYR A 362 9.10 -3.34 17.75
C TYR A 362 10.09 -3.13 18.89
N GLU A 363 9.67 -2.46 19.98
CA GLU A 363 10.51 -2.35 21.18
C GLU A 363 10.92 -3.72 21.74
N ARG A 364 10.01 -4.71 21.72
CA ARG A 364 10.35 -6.08 22.12
C ARG A 364 11.33 -6.73 21.16
N TRP A 365 11.12 -6.57 19.85
CA TRP A 365 12.07 -7.06 18.86
C TRP A 365 13.48 -6.46 19.09
N ILE A 366 13.58 -5.17 19.40
CA ILE A 366 14.86 -4.51 19.75
C ILE A 366 15.50 -5.17 20.97
N ILE A 367 14.73 -5.40 22.04
CA ILE A 367 15.24 -5.98 23.29
C ILE A 367 15.68 -7.44 23.11
N GLU A 368 14.92 -8.22 22.35
CA GLU A 368 15.06 -9.68 22.27
C GLU A 368 15.96 -10.15 21.12
N LYS A 369 15.88 -9.51 19.94
CA LYS A 369 16.57 -9.95 18.72
C LYS A 369 17.76 -9.07 18.40
N GLU A 370 17.60 -7.74 18.38
CA GLU A 370 18.71 -6.85 18.02
C GLU A 370 19.87 -6.95 19.03
N LYS A 371 19.57 -7.10 20.32
CA LYS A 371 20.60 -7.26 21.36
C LYS A 371 21.50 -8.48 21.13
N GLU A 372 20.96 -9.58 20.63
CA GLU A 372 21.72 -10.80 20.32
C GLU A 372 22.68 -10.60 19.14
N GLU A 373 22.43 -9.59 18.30
CA GLU A 373 23.18 -9.32 17.07
C GLU A 373 24.21 -8.20 17.15
N ARG A 374 24.19 -7.43 18.25
CA ARG A 374 25.18 -6.38 18.55
C ARG A 374 26.55 -6.94 18.97
N PHE A 375 26.89 -8.17 18.57
CA PHE A 375 28.19 -8.76 18.85
C PHE A 375 29.30 -7.87 18.28
N ASP A 376 30.05 -7.26 19.19
CA ASP A 376 31.16 -6.34 19.02
C ASP A 376 32.48 -7.10 18.85
N GLY A 377 32.44 -8.17 18.03
CA GLY A 377 33.60 -9.02 17.75
C GLY A 377 34.84 -8.18 17.50
N ASP A 378 36.01 -8.63 17.99
CA ASP A 378 37.24 -7.84 17.96
C ASP A 378 37.54 -7.36 16.55
N CYS A 379 37.27 -6.07 16.31
CA CYS A 379 37.41 -5.46 15.01
C CYS A 379 38.85 -5.59 14.52
N ASN A 380 39.83 -5.74 15.43
CA ASN A 380 41.26 -5.87 15.14
C ASN A 380 41.65 -7.18 14.44
N ASN A 381 40.77 -8.18 14.40
CA ASN A 381 41.09 -9.51 13.86
C ASN A 381 40.59 -9.73 12.40
N GLN A 382 40.15 -8.68 11.71
CA GLN A 382 39.76 -8.73 10.30
C GLN A 382 40.99 -8.59 9.38
N GLU A 383 41.13 -9.48 8.39
CA GLU A 383 42.26 -9.47 7.44
C GLU A 383 42.16 -8.28 6.47
N TYR A 384 40.95 -8.00 5.98
CA TYR A 384 40.69 -6.90 5.07
C TYR A 384 40.01 -5.74 5.80
N ARG A 385 40.67 -4.58 5.82
CA ARG A 385 40.23 -3.37 6.57
C ARG A 385 40.22 -2.14 5.67
N PRO A 386 39.32 -2.04 4.68
CA PRO A 386 39.27 -0.88 3.80
C PRO A 386 38.88 0.39 4.55
N LEU A 387 39.45 1.54 4.17
CA LEU A 387 38.98 2.83 4.67
C LEU A 387 37.57 3.10 4.11
N ILE A 388 36.62 3.41 5.00
CA ILE A 388 35.26 3.82 4.62
C ILE A 388 35.11 5.32 4.85
N SER A 389 34.82 6.09 3.79
CA SER A 389 34.52 7.51 3.87
C SER A 389 33.01 7.74 3.99
N VAL A 390 32.54 8.22 5.14
CA VAL A 390 31.14 8.60 5.36
C VAL A 390 30.91 9.99 4.80
N LEU A 391 30.03 10.13 3.80
CA LEU A 391 29.69 11.39 3.16
C LEU A 391 28.47 11.99 3.85
N MET A 392 28.59 13.22 4.33
CA MET A 392 27.51 13.92 5.04
C MET A 392 27.32 15.34 4.51
N PRO A 393 26.34 15.58 3.63
CA PRO A 393 25.92 16.94 3.27
C PRO A 393 25.22 17.60 4.48
N VAL A 394 25.57 18.84 4.79
CA VAL A 394 25.05 19.56 5.96
C VAL A 394 24.36 20.84 5.53
N TYR A 395 23.08 21.00 5.87
CA TYR A 395 22.35 22.25 5.65
C TYR A 395 21.29 22.48 6.73
N ASN A 396 21.39 23.60 7.46
CA ASN A 396 20.33 24.11 8.37
C ASN A 396 19.70 23.06 9.31
N VAL A 397 20.56 22.36 10.05
CA VAL A 397 20.18 21.37 11.07
C VAL A 397 20.45 21.93 12.48
N SER A 398 19.68 21.48 13.48
CA SER A 398 19.88 21.94 14.87
C SER A 398 21.22 21.46 15.45
N GLU A 399 21.81 22.24 16.37
CA GLU A 399 23.11 21.91 16.97
C GLU A 399 23.13 20.52 17.61
N ARG A 400 22.03 20.13 18.27
CA ARG A 400 21.91 18.82 18.94
C ARG A 400 21.92 17.67 17.94
N LEU A 401 21.08 17.75 16.92
CA LEU A 401 20.94 16.66 15.94
C LEU A 401 22.22 16.43 15.16
N LEU A 402 22.87 17.51 14.70
CA LEU A 402 24.16 17.44 14.02
C LEU A 402 25.25 16.83 14.93
N THR A 403 25.28 17.24 16.21
CA THR A 403 26.23 16.67 17.18
C THR A 403 25.98 15.18 17.36
N GLU A 404 24.74 14.74 17.56
CA GLU A 404 24.40 13.32 17.71
C GLU A 404 24.76 12.49 16.45
N CYS A 405 24.54 13.04 15.26
CA CYS A 405 24.91 12.41 13.99
C CYS A 405 26.43 12.22 13.88
N ILE A 406 27.23 13.28 14.09
CA ILE A 406 28.70 13.21 14.07
C ILE A 406 29.21 12.21 15.10
N GLU A 407 28.70 12.26 16.33
CA GLU A 407 29.08 11.34 17.39
C GLU A 407 28.71 9.88 17.06
N SER A 408 27.65 9.63 16.30
CA SER A 408 27.32 8.27 15.85
C SER A 408 28.38 7.66 14.93
N VAL A 409 29.11 8.48 14.18
CA VAL A 409 30.26 8.05 13.36
C VAL A 409 31.53 7.93 14.19
N ILE A 410 31.79 8.88 15.09
CA ILE A 410 32.97 8.84 15.97
C ILE A 410 32.97 7.59 16.85
N ASN A 411 31.79 7.18 17.33
CA ASN A 411 31.62 6.03 18.22
C ASN A 411 31.45 4.69 17.49
N GLN A 412 31.80 4.61 16.20
CA GLN A 412 31.83 3.33 15.48
C GLN A 412 32.89 2.40 16.07
N THR A 413 32.53 1.12 16.19
CA THR A 413 33.42 0.04 16.66
C THR A 413 34.50 -0.33 15.65
N TYR A 414 34.23 -0.18 14.36
CA TYR A 414 35.25 -0.17 13.33
C TYR A 414 35.95 1.19 13.32
N ASP A 415 37.27 1.22 13.31
CA ASP A 415 38.05 2.44 13.52
C ASP A 415 38.65 3.03 12.23
N ASN A 416 38.72 2.28 11.14
CA ASN A 416 39.31 2.74 9.88
C ASN A 416 38.26 3.43 8.99
N TRP A 417 37.80 4.59 9.46
CA TRP A 417 36.83 5.44 8.77
C TRP A 417 37.35 6.87 8.62
N GLN A 418 36.73 7.60 7.70
CA GLN A 418 36.86 9.04 7.50
C GLN A 418 35.44 9.64 7.46
N LEU A 419 35.20 10.78 8.09
CA LEU A 419 33.95 11.53 7.97
C LEU A 419 34.19 12.75 7.08
N CYS A 420 33.52 12.80 5.94
CA CYS A 420 33.61 13.86 4.94
C CYS A 420 32.33 14.70 4.99
N MET A 421 32.43 15.91 5.55
CA MET A 421 31.29 16.81 5.71
C MET A 421 31.35 17.95 4.71
N ALA A 422 30.19 18.34 4.16
CA ALA A 422 30.08 19.53 3.31
C ALA A 422 28.98 20.46 3.83
N ASP A 423 29.35 21.58 4.45
CA ASP A 423 28.41 22.66 4.81
C ASP A 423 27.95 23.37 3.55
N ASP A 424 26.69 23.18 3.15
CA ASP A 424 26.09 23.72 1.94
C ASP A 424 25.60 25.17 2.13
N CYS A 425 26.50 26.01 2.64
CA CYS A 425 26.21 27.41 2.98
C CYS A 425 25.03 27.54 3.97
N SER A 426 25.10 26.82 5.11
CA SER A 426 24.07 26.90 6.15
C SER A 426 23.88 28.33 6.66
N THR A 427 22.63 28.77 6.76
CA THR A 427 22.26 30.08 7.30
C THR A 427 22.10 30.06 8.83
N MET A 428 21.90 28.88 9.42
CA MET A 428 21.85 28.71 10.87
C MET A 428 23.25 28.81 11.50
N PRO A 429 23.53 29.82 12.35
CA PRO A 429 24.87 30.02 12.92
C PRO A 429 25.36 28.85 13.78
N GLY A 430 24.41 28.11 14.39
CA GLY A 430 24.71 26.93 15.21
C GLY A 430 25.42 25.81 14.44
N VAL A 431 25.16 25.67 13.12
CA VAL A 431 25.77 24.61 12.31
C VAL A 431 27.29 24.76 12.25
N ARG A 432 27.79 25.91 11.78
CA ARG A 432 29.23 26.16 11.71
C ARG A 432 29.90 26.15 13.08
N LYS A 433 29.19 26.56 14.13
CA LYS A 433 29.68 26.46 15.52
C LYS A 433 29.90 25.02 15.95
N VAL A 434 29.03 24.09 15.54
CA VAL A 434 29.22 22.65 15.81
C VAL A 434 30.35 22.09 14.97
N LEU A 435 30.37 22.35 13.65
CA LEU A 435 31.39 21.84 12.73
C LEU A 435 32.82 22.21 13.18
N LYS A 436 33.03 23.47 13.60
CA LYS A 436 34.32 23.95 14.13
C LYS A 436 34.86 23.17 15.34
N LYS A 437 33.99 22.53 16.14
CA LYS A 437 34.44 21.71 17.28
C LYS A 437 35.16 20.44 16.85
N TYR A 438 34.94 20.01 15.60
CA TYR A 438 35.43 18.75 15.07
C TYR A 438 36.56 18.93 14.03
N GLU A 439 36.94 20.17 13.70
CA GLU A 439 38.00 20.47 12.71
C GLU A 439 39.37 19.91 13.07
N ASP A 440 39.68 19.80 14.37
CA ASP A 440 40.97 19.27 14.85
C ASP A 440 41.04 17.73 14.83
N ASN A 441 39.94 17.03 14.50
CA ASN A 441 39.94 15.57 14.45
C ASN A 441 40.56 15.08 13.12
N PRO A 442 41.67 14.30 13.14
CA PRO A 442 42.38 13.91 11.92
C PRO A 442 41.60 12.95 11.00
N LYS A 443 40.48 12.39 11.46
CA LYS A 443 39.59 11.54 10.66
C LYS A 443 38.42 12.31 10.05
N ILE A 444 38.31 13.62 10.29
CA ILE A 444 37.19 14.45 9.87
C ILE A 444 37.69 15.52 8.89
N ASP A 445 37.12 15.54 7.69
CA ASP A 445 37.38 16.56 6.68
C ASP A 445 36.10 17.37 6.46
N ILE A 446 36.19 18.70 6.53
CA ILE A 446 35.05 19.62 6.43
C ILE A 446 35.26 20.59 5.26
N VAL A 447 34.31 20.60 4.33
CA VAL A 447 34.25 21.56 3.23
C VAL A 447 33.18 22.61 3.52
N TYR A 448 33.57 23.87 3.57
CA TYR A 448 32.63 25.00 3.68
C TYR A 448 32.34 25.57 2.29
N ARG A 449 31.15 25.31 1.76
CA ARG A 449 30.75 25.82 0.44
C ARG A 449 30.39 27.31 0.53
N GLU A 450 30.71 28.05 -0.52
CA GLU A 450 30.42 29.49 -0.63
C GLU A 450 29.00 29.76 -1.14
N GLU A 451 28.40 28.78 -1.83
CA GLU A 451 27.04 28.84 -2.37
C GLU A 451 26.25 27.58 -1.98
N ASN A 452 24.95 27.75 -1.73
CA ASN A 452 24.03 26.64 -1.55
C ASN A 452 23.82 25.92 -2.89
N GLY A 453 24.27 24.67 -2.97
CA GLY A 453 24.20 23.83 -4.14
C GLY A 453 23.17 22.70 -4.07
N HIS A 454 22.40 22.65 -2.98
CA HIS A 454 21.52 21.54 -2.59
C HIS A 454 22.28 20.21 -2.43
N ILE A 455 21.52 19.17 -2.07
CA ILE A 455 22.06 17.88 -1.62
C ILE A 455 23.02 17.23 -2.63
N SER A 456 22.76 17.31 -3.95
CA SER A 456 23.63 16.68 -4.96
C SER A 456 25.03 17.32 -5.00
N LYS A 457 25.12 18.65 -5.07
CA LYS A 457 26.42 19.35 -5.10
C LYS A 457 27.12 19.26 -3.74
N ALA A 458 26.39 19.37 -2.64
CA ALA A 458 26.95 19.24 -1.30
C ALA A 458 27.58 17.85 -1.10
N THR A 459 26.86 16.79 -1.48
CA THR A 459 27.37 15.41 -1.38
C THR A 459 28.57 15.18 -2.29
N ASN A 460 28.58 15.76 -3.50
CA ASN A 460 29.77 15.70 -4.37
C ASN A 460 30.99 16.42 -3.76
N SER A 461 30.83 17.55 -3.06
CA SER A 461 31.94 18.18 -2.35
C SER A 461 32.48 17.32 -1.20
N ALA A 462 31.61 16.59 -0.49
CA ALA A 462 32.06 15.59 0.48
C ALA A 462 32.79 14.42 -0.21
N LEU A 463 32.30 13.96 -1.38
CA LEU A 463 32.92 12.91 -2.18
C LEU A 463 34.32 13.30 -2.70
N GLU A 464 34.54 14.57 -3.05
CA GLU A 464 35.83 15.07 -3.55
C GLU A 464 36.97 14.93 -2.53
N VAL A 465 36.66 15.07 -1.24
CA VAL A 465 37.65 14.90 -0.14
C VAL A 465 37.71 13.46 0.40
N ALA A 466 36.85 12.57 -0.09
CA ALA A 466 36.80 11.16 0.34
C ALA A 466 38.01 10.38 -0.17
N ARG A 467 38.73 9.72 0.74
CA ARG A 467 39.93 8.93 0.48
C ARG A 467 39.72 7.43 0.61
N GLY A 468 38.53 7.02 1.08
CA GLY A 468 38.17 5.63 1.30
C GLY A 468 38.05 4.84 0.01
N GLU A 469 38.31 3.55 0.12
CA GLU A 469 38.00 2.61 -0.97
C GLU A 469 36.48 2.47 -1.16
N PHE A 470 35.73 2.64 -0.07
CA PHE A 470 34.28 2.69 -0.05
C PHE A 470 33.80 4.03 0.48
N ILE A 471 32.64 4.45 -0.01
CA ILE A 471 31.88 5.59 0.51
C ILE A 471 30.58 5.12 1.13
N ALA A 472 30.16 5.71 2.24
CA ALA A 472 28.89 5.46 2.90
C ALA A 472 28.06 6.74 2.96
N LEU A 473 26.74 6.67 2.77
CA LEU A 473 25.87 7.85 2.84
C LEU A 473 25.27 8.01 4.23
N LEU A 474 25.20 9.25 4.72
CA LEU A 474 24.60 9.61 6.00
C LEU A 474 24.02 11.02 5.93
N ASP A 475 22.73 11.16 6.27
CA ASP A 475 22.11 12.48 6.40
C ASP A 475 22.47 13.13 7.75
N CYS A 476 22.64 14.46 7.73
CA CYS A 476 23.21 15.22 8.86
C CYS A 476 22.34 15.28 10.13
N ASP A 477 21.13 14.74 10.08
CA ASP A 477 20.17 14.63 11.16
C ASP A 477 19.86 13.17 11.56
N ASP A 478 20.44 12.18 10.91
CA ASP A 478 20.21 10.75 11.17
C ASP A 478 21.29 10.11 12.04
N LEU A 479 21.14 8.81 12.37
CA LEU A 479 22.08 8.07 13.22
C LEU A 479 22.45 6.72 12.61
N LEU A 480 23.73 6.36 12.73
CA LEU A 480 24.20 4.99 12.52
C LEU A 480 24.20 4.21 13.84
N THR A 481 23.99 2.89 13.76
CA THR A 481 24.29 2.01 14.91
C THR A 481 25.80 1.93 15.13
N SER A 482 26.27 1.72 16.36
CA SER A 482 27.71 1.70 16.70
C SER A 482 28.52 0.60 16.00
N ASN A 483 27.88 -0.42 15.42
CA ASN A 483 28.52 -1.49 14.66
C ASN A 483 28.24 -1.42 13.14
N ALA A 484 27.61 -0.36 12.64
CA ALA A 484 27.23 -0.24 11.23
C ALA A 484 28.41 -0.47 10.27
N LEU A 485 29.52 0.25 10.48
CA LEU A 485 30.70 0.10 9.61
C LEU A 485 31.42 -1.24 9.80
N TYR A 486 31.37 -1.82 10.99
CA TYR A 486 31.93 -3.15 11.24
C TYR A 486 31.19 -4.24 10.45
N GLU A 487 29.86 -4.21 10.42
CA GLU A 487 29.08 -5.21 9.67
C GLU A 487 29.32 -5.11 8.16
N VAL A 488 29.53 -3.90 7.64
CA VAL A 488 29.95 -3.67 6.25
C VAL A 488 31.30 -4.35 5.97
N VAL A 489 32.28 -4.14 6.83
CA VAL A 489 33.62 -4.74 6.68
C VAL A 489 33.57 -6.26 6.84
N LYS A 490 32.72 -6.78 7.73
CA LYS A 490 32.51 -8.21 7.90
C LYS A 490 32.06 -8.86 6.60
N VAL A 491 31.04 -8.32 5.96
CA VAL A 491 30.54 -8.83 4.67
C VAL A 491 31.57 -8.67 3.55
N LEU A 492 32.41 -7.62 3.59
CA LEU A 492 33.54 -7.46 2.67
C LEU A 492 34.67 -8.48 2.89
N ASN A 493 34.84 -8.99 4.12
CA ASN A 493 35.78 -10.08 4.39
C ASN A 493 35.24 -11.42 3.88
N ASP A 494 33.91 -11.61 3.89
CA ASP A 494 33.26 -12.77 3.29
C ASP A 494 33.33 -12.72 1.75
N ASN A 495 33.17 -11.53 1.15
CA ASN A 495 33.31 -11.30 -0.28
C ASN A 495 33.92 -9.93 -0.62
N ARG A 496 35.17 -9.94 -1.12
CA ARG A 496 35.91 -8.72 -1.48
C ARG A 496 35.49 -8.08 -2.80
N GLU A 497 34.71 -8.78 -3.63
CA GLU A 497 34.27 -8.30 -4.94
C GLU A 497 33.05 -7.37 -4.84
N LEU A 498 32.43 -7.25 -3.67
CA LEU A 498 31.24 -6.42 -3.48
C LEU A 498 31.50 -4.96 -3.85
N ASP A 499 30.57 -4.38 -4.61
CA ASP A 499 30.62 -3.01 -5.10
C ASP A 499 29.52 -2.14 -4.50
N TYR A 500 28.43 -2.75 -4.04
CA TYR A 500 27.31 -2.06 -3.40
C TYR A 500 26.77 -2.88 -2.22
N ILE A 501 26.63 -2.24 -1.06
CA ILE A 501 26.13 -2.86 0.17
C ILE A 501 25.04 -1.96 0.75
N TYR A 502 23.93 -2.54 1.19
CA TYR A 502 22.87 -1.81 1.90
C TYR A 502 22.38 -2.59 3.12
N SER A 503 21.76 -1.89 4.09
CA SER A 503 21.22 -2.51 5.31
C SER A 503 19.73 -2.27 5.50
N ASP A 504 19.11 -3.01 6.42
CA ASP A 504 17.80 -2.64 6.96
C ASP A 504 17.88 -1.30 7.73
N GLU A 505 16.72 -0.65 7.88
CA GLU A 505 16.59 0.64 8.57
C GLU A 505 15.28 0.72 9.35
N ASP A 506 15.19 1.66 10.29
CA ASP A 506 13.95 2.04 10.93
C ASP A 506 13.84 3.55 11.11
N LYS A 507 12.76 3.98 11.77
CA LYS A 507 12.55 5.38 12.10
C LYS A 507 12.78 5.64 13.57
N ILE A 508 13.35 6.79 13.90
CA ILE A 508 13.49 7.27 15.27
C ILE A 508 12.84 8.65 15.40
N ASP A 509 12.30 8.96 16.58
CA ASP A 509 11.77 10.29 16.84
C ASP A 509 12.89 11.35 16.95
N GLU A 510 12.50 12.62 16.84
CA GLU A 510 13.43 13.75 16.92
C GLU A 510 14.26 13.73 18.22
N ASN A 511 13.75 13.17 19.32
CA ASN A 511 14.43 13.11 20.61
C ASN A 511 15.40 11.92 20.77
N SER A 512 15.58 11.07 19.75
CA SER A 512 16.44 9.88 19.80
C SER A 512 16.00 8.82 20.81
N LYS A 513 14.70 8.76 21.13
CA LYS A 513 14.17 7.87 22.18
C LYS A 513 13.32 6.73 21.66
N ASN A 514 12.48 7.01 20.65
CA ASN A 514 11.44 6.07 20.25
C ASN A 514 11.66 5.59 18.81
N ARG A 515 12.16 4.36 18.68
CA ARG A 515 12.32 3.67 17.40
C ARG A 515 11.03 2.98 16.96
N HIS A 516 10.67 3.06 15.69
CA HIS A 516 9.41 2.57 15.13
C HIS A 516 9.50 2.33 13.60
N MET A 517 8.48 1.66 13.03
CA MET A 517 8.38 1.38 11.59
C MET A 517 9.65 0.78 10.95
N PRO A 518 10.11 -0.40 11.41
CA PRO A 518 11.25 -1.06 10.75
C PRO A 518 10.91 -1.42 9.30
N HIS A 519 11.89 -1.21 8.43
CA HIS A 519 11.88 -1.70 7.06
C HIS A 519 12.86 -2.87 6.97
N PHE A 520 12.32 -4.08 7.06
CA PHE A 520 13.04 -5.33 6.86
C PHE A 520 13.02 -5.66 5.37
N LYS A 521 14.11 -5.29 4.70
CA LYS A 521 14.28 -5.28 3.25
C LYS A 521 14.55 -6.69 2.74
N PRO A 522 14.16 -7.01 1.49
CA PRO A 522 14.64 -8.21 0.81
C PRO A 522 16.14 -8.08 0.46
N ASP A 523 16.74 -9.20 0.10
CA ASP A 523 17.99 -9.20 -0.68
C ASP A 523 17.76 -8.56 -2.06
N TRP A 524 18.83 -8.49 -2.87
CA TRP A 524 18.81 -7.75 -4.13
C TRP A 524 17.61 -8.13 -5.01
N SER A 525 16.80 -7.12 -5.34
CA SER A 525 15.49 -7.29 -5.97
C SER A 525 15.29 -6.21 -7.04
N PRO A 526 15.63 -6.48 -8.31
CA PRO A 526 15.68 -5.46 -9.36
C PRO A 526 14.29 -4.89 -9.71
N ASP A 527 13.24 -5.70 -9.70
CA ASP A 527 11.88 -5.21 -9.99
C ASP A 527 11.31 -4.43 -8.81
N THR A 528 11.61 -4.85 -7.57
CA THR A 528 11.31 -4.04 -6.39
C THR A 528 12.02 -2.70 -6.45
N LEU A 529 13.30 -2.66 -6.84
CA LEU A 529 14.05 -1.42 -7.05
C LEU A 529 13.39 -0.55 -8.12
N MET A 530 12.85 -1.13 -9.20
CA MET A 530 12.12 -0.35 -10.21
C MET A 530 10.75 0.14 -9.72
N SER A 531 10.17 -0.50 -8.71
CA SER A 531 8.94 -0.06 -8.04
C SER A 531 9.17 1.05 -7.02
N ASN A 532 10.17 0.90 -6.13
CA ASN A 532 10.57 1.92 -5.17
C ASN A 532 12.07 1.82 -4.82
N MET A 533 12.65 2.91 -4.32
CA MET A 533 14.03 2.90 -3.82
C MET A 533 14.10 2.23 -2.44
N TYR A 534 14.06 0.91 -2.36
CA TYR A 534 13.97 0.21 -1.06
C TYR A 534 15.31 0.16 -0.30
N THR A 535 16.45 0.30 -0.98
CA THR A 535 17.78 0.15 -0.38
C THR A 535 18.17 1.35 0.50
N CYS A 536 17.69 2.56 0.18
CA CYS A 536 17.72 3.78 1.00
C CYS A 536 19.09 4.10 1.66
N HIS A 537 19.08 4.60 2.90
CA HIS A 537 20.01 5.59 3.42
C HIS A 537 21.42 5.04 3.70
N LEU A 538 21.57 3.94 4.46
CA LEU A 538 22.89 3.30 4.61
C LEU A 538 23.22 2.49 3.36
N SER A 539 23.60 3.22 2.31
CA SER A 539 24.13 2.69 1.07
C SER A 539 25.64 2.91 1.05
N VAL A 540 26.38 1.81 0.93
CA VAL A 540 27.84 1.79 0.85
C VAL A 540 28.28 1.35 -0.53
N TYR A 541 29.03 2.21 -1.22
CA TYR A 541 29.46 1.96 -2.59
C TYR A 541 30.98 1.93 -2.68
N ARG A 542 31.52 1.06 -3.54
CA ARG A 542 32.92 1.15 -3.92
C ARG A 542 33.17 2.46 -4.65
N LYS A 543 34.14 3.25 -4.18
CA LYS A 543 34.40 4.61 -4.69
C LYS A 543 34.75 4.61 -6.17
N SER A 544 35.52 3.62 -6.65
CA SER A 544 35.88 3.50 -8.07
C SER A 544 34.66 3.36 -8.99
N ILE A 545 33.57 2.75 -8.50
CA ILE A 545 32.31 2.63 -9.24
C ILE A 545 31.57 3.97 -9.25
N ILE A 546 31.56 4.68 -8.13
CA ILE A 546 30.99 6.04 -8.03
C ILE A 546 31.70 7.02 -8.96
N ASP A 547 33.03 6.98 -8.98
CA ASP A 547 33.86 7.80 -9.88
C ASP A 547 33.54 7.49 -11.35
N LYS A 548 33.34 6.20 -11.68
CA LYS A 548 32.99 5.75 -13.05
C LYS A 548 31.59 6.21 -13.49
N VAL A 549 30.60 6.25 -12.59
CA VAL A 549 29.25 6.75 -12.92
C VAL A 549 29.11 8.27 -12.82
N GLY A 550 30.14 8.97 -12.32
CA GLY A 550 30.20 10.43 -12.25
C GLY A 550 29.49 11.05 -11.04
N GLY A 551 29.43 10.35 -9.90
CA GLY A 551 28.88 10.89 -8.65
C GLY A 551 27.39 11.23 -8.71
N PHE A 552 26.96 12.22 -7.92
CA PHE A 552 25.57 12.67 -7.80
C PHE A 552 25.22 13.70 -8.89
N ARG A 553 24.09 13.51 -9.59
CA ARG A 553 23.67 14.39 -10.68
C ARG A 553 22.77 15.52 -10.16
N VAL A 554 23.06 16.75 -10.58
CA VAL A 554 22.19 17.91 -10.34
C VAL A 554 20.86 17.76 -11.10
N GLY A 555 19.76 18.21 -10.48
CA GLY A 555 18.41 18.11 -11.04
C GLY A 555 17.71 16.78 -10.72
N TYR A 556 18.20 16.06 -9.71
CA TYR A 556 17.62 14.84 -9.13
C TYR A 556 17.38 14.98 -7.63
N GLU A 557 17.48 16.20 -7.10
CA GLU A 557 17.30 16.48 -5.67
C GLU A 557 15.93 15.94 -5.21
N GLY A 558 15.92 15.18 -4.11
CA GLY A 558 14.77 14.43 -3.61
C GLY A 558 14.67 12.99 -4.15
N SER A 559 15.50 12.61 -5.12
CA SER A 559 15.66 11.23 -5.62
C SER A 559 17.10 10.95 -6.08
N GLN A 560 18.07 11.69 -5.54
CA GLN A 560 19.47 11.62 -5.95
C GLN A 560 20.09 10.24 -5.65
N ASP A 561 19.71 9.63 -4.52
CA ASP A 561 20.19 8.31 -4.13
C ASP A 561 19.60 7.23 -5.04
N TYR A 562 18.34 7.41 -5.46
CA TYR A 562 17.69 6.51 -6.39
C TYR A 562 18.33 6.57 -7.78
N ASP A 563 18.61 7.78 -8.28
CA ASP A 563 19.35 7.98 -9.53
C ASP A 563 20.74 7.30 -9.48
N LEU A 564 21.48 7.50 -8.38
CA LEU A 564 22.80 6.91 -8.21
C LEU A 564 22.72 5.37 -8.17
N CYS A 565 21.84 4.83 -7.34
CA CYS A 565 21.63 3.38 -7.21
C CYS A 565 21.29 2.74 -8.56
N LEU A 566 20.38 3.34 -9.34
CA LEU A 566 20.03 2.84 -10.67
C LEU A 566 21.24 2.83 -11.62
N ARG A 567 22.07 3.88 -11.63
CA ARG A 567 23.27 3.93 -12.49
C ARG A 567 24.36 2.96 -12.05
N VAL A 568 24.57 2.80 -10.75
CA VAL A 568 25.57 1.87 -10.20
C VAL A 568 25.18 0.43 -10.55
N THR A 569 23.94 0.05 -10.27
CA THR A 569 23.43 -1.31 -10.45
C THR A 569 23.30 -1.72 -11.93
N GLU A 570 23.35 -0.76 -12.85
CA GLU A 570 23.43 -1.00 -14.31
C GLU A 570 24.83 -1.42 -14.80
N ILE A 571 25.89 -1.17 -14.02
CA ILE A 571 27.28 -1.40 -14.46
C ILE A 571 28.04 -2.42 -13.61
N ILE A 572 27.42 -2.96 -12.57
CA ILE A 572 27.96 -4.01 -11.72
C ILE A 572 27.09 -5.27 -11.82
N PRO A 573 27.65 -6.47 -11.66
CA PRO A 573 26.85 -7.70 -11.61
C PRO A 573 26.07 -7.77 -10.29
N ALA A 574 24.91 -8.44 -10.32
CA ALA A 574 24.08 -8.62 -9.13
C ALA A 574 24.79 -9.34 -7.98
N SER A 575 25.76 -10.21 -8.28
CA SER A 575 26.59 -10.90 -7.29
C SER A 575 27.53 -9.97 -6.50
N HIS A 576 27.72 -8.73 -6.96
CA HIS A 576 28.51 -7.72 -6.26
C HIS A 576 27.63 -6.81 -5.37
N ILE A 577 26.35 -7.15 -5.20
CA ILE A 577 25.41 -6.43 -4.35
C ILE A 577 25.12 -7.26 -3.11
N ALA A 578 25.33 -6.71 -1.92
CA ALA A 578 25.04 -7.39 -0.66
C ALA A 578 24.01 -6.64 0.19
N HIS A 579 23.18 -7.42 0.86
CA HIS A 579 22.24 -6.94 1.86
C HIS A 579 22.68 -7.40 3.24
N ILE A 580 22.80 -6.45 4.17
CA ILE A 580 22.99 -6.73 5.59
C ILE A 580 21.62 -6.67 6.26
N SER A 581 21.06 -7.85 6.56
CA SER A 581 19.79 -8.00 7.28
C SER A 581 19.97 -7.67 8.76
N LYS A 582 20.26 -6.40 9.05
CA LYS A 582 20.38 -5.77 10.37
C LYS A 582 19.95 -4.32 10.25
N ILE A 583 19.26 -3.81 11.27
CA ILE A 583 18.94 -2.38 11.37
C ILE A 583 20.24 -1.64 11.73
N LEU A 584 20.87 -0.99 10.75
CA LEU A 584 22.13 -0.27 10.94
C LEU A 584 21.99 1.26 10.75
N TYR A 585 20.79 1.71 10.39
CA TYR A 585 20.45 3.11 10.16
C TYR A 585 19.14 3.48 10.86
N HIS A 586 19.12 4.63 11.53
CA HIS A 586 17.93 5.20 12.16
C HIS A 586 17.58 6.52 11.49
N TRP A 587 16.51 6.50 10.69
CA TRP A 587 15.99 7.68 10.02
C TRP A 587 15.16 8.52 10.99
N ARG A 588 15.60 9.74 11.25
CA ARG A 588 14.96 10.66 12.17
C ARG A 588 13.75 11.33 11.54
N VAL A 589 12.61 11.20 12.22
CA VAL A 589 11.37 11.86 11.82
C VAL A 589 11.30 13.23 12.48
N ILE A 590 11.51 14.28 11.68
CA ILE A 590 11.41 15.68 12.10
C ILE A 590 10.14 16.29 11.50
N GLU A 591 9.38 17.03 12.32
CA GLU A 591 8.10 17.64 11.92
C GLU A 591 8.24 18.66 10.77
N SER A 592 9.43 19.26 10.62
CA SER A 592 9.80 20.18 9.54
C SER A 592 10.54 19.52 8.35
N SER A 593 10.71 18.19 8.35
CA SER A 593 11.42 17.50 7.27
C SER A 593 10.64 17.53 5.95
N THR A 594 11.36 17.39 4.85
CA THR A 594 10.82 17.27 3.49
C THR A 594 9.74 16.18 3.36
N SER A 595 9.79 15.14 4.21
CA SER A 595 8.79 14.06 4.25
C SER A 595 7.43 14.49 4.85
N ALA A 596 7.45 15.48 5.74
CA ALA A 596 6.27 16.10 6.35
C ALA A 596 5.76 17.29 5.52
N ASP A 597 6.64 17.95 4.76
CA ASP A 597 6.28 19.08 3.91
C ASP A 597 5.54 18.63 2.63
N THR A 598 4.22 18.87 2.60
CA THR A 598 3.39 18.68 1.42
C THR A 598 3.85 19.47 0.19
N SER A 599 4.60 20.57 0.36
CA SER A 599 5.14 21.39 -0.72
C SER A 599 6.28 20.72 -1.48
N ALA A 600 6.99 19.78 -0.84
CA ALA A 600 8.12 19.06 -1.42
C ALA A 600 7.71 17.88 -2.32
N LYS A 601 6.49 17.37 -2.15
CA LYS A 601 6.00 16.17 -2.84
C LYS A 601 6.01 16.27 -4.37
N PRO A 602 5.68 17.40 -5.02
CA PRO A 602 5.69 17.50 -6.48
C PRO A 602 7.09 17.36 -7.09
N TYR A 603 8.11 18.00 -6.52
CA TYR A 603 9.46 17.94 -7.09
C TYR A 603 10.11 16.57 -6.85
N ILE A 604 9.85 15.92 -5.70
CA ILE A 604 10.32 14.56 -5.42
C ILE A 604 9.75 13.57 -6.43
N LEU A 605 8.45 13.68 -6.72
CA LEU A 605 7.80 12.85 -7.73
C LEU A 605 8.39 13.08 -9.13
N GLU A 606 8.66 14.33 -9.50
CA GLU A 606 9.29 14.67 -10.77
C GLU A 606 10.72 14.10 -10.87
N ALA A 607 11.51 14.22 -9.81
CA ALA A 607 12.87 13.66 -9.74
C ALA A 607 12.85 12.12 -9.82
N ALA A 608 11.93 11.45 -9.12
CA ALA A 608 11.76 10.00 -9.20
C ALA A 608 11.30 9.54 -10.60
N PHE A 609 10.34 10.25 -11.21
CA PHE A 609 9.90 10.00 -12.59
C PHE A 609 11.08 10.12 -13.56
N LYS A 610 11.88 11.19 -13.42
CA LYS A 610 13.06 11.44 -14.24
C LYS A 610 14.12 10.34 -14.07
N ALA A 611 14.43 9.94 -12.83
CA ALA A 611 15.39 8.89 -12.52
C ALA A 611 15.02 7.55 -13.18
N LYS A 612 13.75 7.12 -13.04
CA LYS A 612 13.24 5.90 -13.68
C LYS A 612 13.22 6.00 -15.20
N THR A 613 12.78 7.14 -15.75
CA THR A 613 12.74 7.35 -17.21
C THR A 613 14.13 7.28 -17.82
N ASP A 614 15.11 7.90 -17.18
CA ASP A 614 16.51 7.86 -17.62
C ASP A 614 17.09 6.44 -17.51
N ALA A 615 16.78 5.68 -16.46
CA ALA A 615 17.17 4.27 -16.34
C ALA A 615 16.58 3.40 -17.46
N VAL A 616 15.27 3.51 -17.72
CA VAL A 616 14.60 2.83 -18.84
C VAL A 616 15.31 3.15 -20.16
N ARG A 617 15.64 4.43 -20.40
CA ARG A 617 16.34 4.87 -21.61
C ARG A 617 17.76 4.27 -21.71
N ARG A 618 18.55 4.32 -20.63
CA ARG A 618 19.93 3.78 -20.62
C ARG A 618 19.97 2.28 -20.84
N ARG A 619 18.96 1.56 -20.36
CA ARG A 619 18.79 0.11 -20.56
C ARG A 619 18.25 -0.26 -21.94
N GLY A 620 17.90 0.72 -22.79
CA GLY A 620 17.32 0.48 -24.11
C GLY A 620 15.91 -0.12 -24.07
N LEU A 621 15.20 0.02 -22.94
CA LEU A 621 13.88 -0.56 -22.73
C LEU A 621 12.77 0.39 -23.22
N LYS A 622 11.66 -0.19 -23.68
CA LYS A 622 10.44 0.55 -23.99
C LYS A 622 9.46 0.40 -22.84
N ALA A 623 9.18 1.48 -22.12
CA ALA A 623 8.23 1.45 -21.01
C ALA A 623 7.51 2.79 -20.82
N GLU A 624 6.37 2.74 -20.15
CA GLU A 624 5.62 3.89 -19.67
C GLU A 624 5.61 3.90 -18.14
N LEU A 625 5.62 5.08 -17.53
CA LEU A 625 5.53 5.23 -16.08
C LEU A 625 4.11 5.60 -15.67
N GLU A 626 3.51 4.81 -14.79
CA GLU A 626 2.15 4.99 -14.29
C GLU A 626 2.21 5.41 -12.82
N LEU A 627 1.69 6.59 -12.46
CA LEU A 627 1.62 7.03 -11.07
C LEU A 627 0.55 6.21 -10.33
N ILE A 628 0.94 5.63 -9.20
CA ILE A 628 0.03 4.85 -8.36
C ILE A 628 -0.56 5.74 -7.27
N ASP A 629 -1.89 5.81 -7.27
CA ASP A 629 -2.66 6.54 -6.26
C ASP A 629 -2.42 5.97 -4.85
N GLY A 630 -2.33 6.87 -3.86
CA GLY A 630 -2.26 6.50 -2.44
C GLY A 630 -0.85 6.20 -1.90
N ILE A 631 0.13 5.89 -2.74
CA ILE A 631 1.52 5.62 -2.31
C ILE A 631 2.58 6.55 -2.93
N TYR A 632 2.21 7.43 -3.87
CA TYR A 632 3.12 8.40 -4.50
C TYR A 632 4.35 7.72 -5.14
N GLN A 633 4.15 6.59 -5.82
CA GLN A 633 5.19 5.84 -6.53
C GLN A 633 4.79 5.65 -8.00
N TYR A 634 5.78 5.55 -8.89
CA TYR A 634 5.56 5.22 -10.29
C TYR A 634 5.80 3.73 -10.54
N ARG A 635 4.81 3.00 -11.08
CA ARG A 635 5.03 1.69 -11.69
C ARG A 635 5.69 1.85 -13.05
N VAL A 636 6.54 0.91 -13.42
CA VAL A 636 7.05 0.78 -14.79
C VAL A 636 6.21 -0.22 -15.56
N ASN A 637 5.54 0.22 -16.61
CA ASN A 637 4.80 -0.63 -17.54
C ASN A 637 5.66 -0.88 -18.79
N TYR A 638 6.42 -1.98 -18.78
CA TYR A 638 7.23 -2.39 -19.93
C TYR A 638 6.33 -2.78 -21.10
N LYS A 639 6.63 -2.26 -22.29
CA LYS A 639 5.87 -2.53 -23.51
C LYS A 639 6.55 -3.64 -24.30
N PRO A 640 5.80 -4.67 -24.73
CA PRO A 640 6.36 -5.72 -25.56
C PRO A 640 7.07 -5.19 -26.80
N VAL A 641 8.24 -5.75 -27.08
CA VAL A 641 8.97 -5.57 -28.34
C VAL A 641 8.71 -6.76 -29.27
N ASN A 642 8.92 -6.59 -30.57
CA ASN A 642 8.89 -7.65 -31.60
C ASN A 642 7.58 -8.43 -31.85
N ASN A 643 6.48 -8.09 -31.16
CA ASN A 643 5.20 -8.81 -31.29
C ASN A 643 5.38 -10.33 -31.11
N ASP A 644 6.16 -10.75 -30.12
CA ASP A 644 6.50 -12.17 -29.87
C ASP A 644 5.28 -13.02 -29.53
N LYS A 645 5.25 -14.27 -29.99
CA LYS A 645 4.07 -15.11 -29.81
C LYS A 645 4.01 -15.69 -28.40
N VAL A 646 2.84 -15.60 -27.76
CA VAL A 646 2.58 -16.24 -26.44
C VAL A 646 1.76 -17.52 -26.61
N SER A 647 2.22 -18.63 -26.04
CA SER A 647 1.44 -19.87 -25.95
C SER A 647 0.80 -20.01 -24.56
N ILE A 648 -0.52 -19.83 -24.50
CA ILE A 648 -1.33 -20.01 -23.31
C ILE A 648 -1.63 -21.51 -23.16
N ILE A 649 -1.03 -22.16 -22.16
CA ILE A 649 -1.15 -23.59 -21.87
C ILE A 649 -2.15 -23.77 -20.74
N ILE A 650 -3.22 -24.53 -21.00
CA ILE A 650 -4.30 -24.79 -20.05
C ILE A 650 -4.39 -26.30 -19.77
N PRO A 651 -3.79 -26.77 -18.66
CA PRO A 651 -4.03 -28.13 -18.14
C PRO A 651 -5.47 -28.25 -17.64
N SER A 652 -6.21 -29.25 -18.09
CA SER A 652 -7.60 -29.44 -17.66
C SER A 652 -8.03 -30.91 -17.71
N LYS A 653 -9.04 -31.29 -16.92
CA LYS A 653 -9.67 -32.61 -16.93
C LYS A 653 -11.09 -32.56 -16.38
N ASP A 654 -12.06 -33.11 -17.12
CA ASP A 654 -13.45 -33.28 -16.70
C ASP A 654 -14.12 -31.99 -16.17
N ASN A 655 -13.81 -30.83 -16.76
CA ASN A 655 -14.20 -29.51 -16.23
C ASN A 655 -14.65 -28.52 -17.35
N SER A 656 -15.38 -29.01 -18.34
CA SER A 656 -15.75 -28.24 -19.54
C SER A 656 -16.49 -26.93 -19.26
N GLY A 657 -17.36 -26.90 -18.25
CA GLY A 657 -18.12 -25.72 -17.89
C GLY A 657 -17.24 -24.56 -17.43
N VAL A 658 -16.22 -24.86 -16.62
CA VAL A 658 -15.28 -23.87 -16.10
C VAL A 658 -14.27 -23.47 -17.18
N LEU A 659 -13.75 -24.43 -17.94
CA LEU A 659 -12.88 -24.19 -19.09
C LEU A 659 -13.54 -23.27 -20.13
N SER A 660 -14.83 -23.46 -20.42
CA SER A 660 -15.56 -22.62 -21.37
C SER A 660 -15.56 -21.14 -20.95
N ARG A 661 -15.74 -20.85 -19.66
CA ARG A 661 -15.68 -19.48 -19.12
C ARG A 661 -14.29 -18.88 -19.25
N CYS A 662 -13.25 -19.66 -18.93
CA CYS A 662 -11.87 -19.23 -19.08
C CYS A 662 -11.57 -18.83 -20.53
N LEU A 663 -11.85 -19.73 -21.49
CA LEU A 663 -11.65 -19.49 -22.93
C LEU A 663 -12.45 -18.29 -23.45
N GLU A 664 -13.71 -18.16 -23.02
CA GLU A 664 -14.56 -17.03 -23.39
C GLU A 664 -14.00 -15.68 -22.89
N SER A 665 -13.50 -15.63 -21.65
CA SER A 665 -12.89 -14.41 -21.09
C SER A 665 -11.60 -14.03 -21.82
N ILE A 666 -10.77 -15.02 -22.20
CA ILE A 666 -9.54 -14.79 -22.97
C ILE A 666 -9.87 -14.18 -24.35
N GLU A 667 -10.78 -14.80 -25.10
CA GLU A 667 -11.13 -14.38 -26.46
C GLU A 667 -11.74 -12.97 -26.48
N LYS A 668 -12.66 -12.70 -25.55
CA LYS A 668 -13.40 -11.43 -25.48
C LYS A 668 -12.55 -10.26 -25.01
N LEU A 669 -11.72 -10.44 -23.99
CA LEU A 669 -11.11 -9.32 -23.27
C LEU A 669 -9.65 -9.06 -23.66
N THR A 670 -8.89 -10.09 -24.04
CA THR A 670 -7.44 -9.94 -24.26
C THR A 670 -7.13 -9.03 -25.45
N LYS A 671 -6.44 -7.92 -25.22
CA LYS A 671 -6.07 -6.94 -26.25
C LYS A 671 -4.90 -7.41 -27.11
N TYR A 672 -3.88 -8.02 -26.51
CA TYR A 672 -2.74 -8.57 -27.23
C TYR A 672 -3.19 -9.76 -28.09
N ARG A 673 -2.92 -9.76 -29.40
CA ARG A 673 -3.51 -10.74 -30.34
C ARG A 673 -2.56 -11.81 -30.86
N ASN A 674 -1.25 -11.68 -30.65
CA ASN A 674 -0.31 -12.72 -31.10
C ASN A 674 -0.15 -13.83 -30.05
N TYR A 675 -1.22 -14.60 -29.83
CA TYR A 675 -1.19 -15.73 -28.93
C TYR A 675 -1.81 -16.98 -29.56
N GLU A 676 -1.52 -18.13 -28.97
CA GLU A 676 -2.26 -19.37 -29.20
C GLU A 676 -2.68 -20.00 -27.87
N ILE A 677 -3.70 -20.84 -27.92
CA ILE A 677 -4.17 -21.59 -26.74
C ILE A 677 -3.90 -23.08 -26.98
N VAL A 678 -3.28 -23.73 -26.00
CA VAL A 678 -2.96 -25.16 -25.98
C VAL A 678 -3.67 -25.80 -24.78
N ILE A 679 -4.73 -26.56 -25.05
CA ILE A 679 -5.48 -27.29 -24.03
C ILE A 679 -4.86 -28.69 -23.89
N VAL A 680 -4.41 -29.02 -22.68
CA VAL A 680 -3.83 -30.33 -22.36
C VAL A 680 -4.82 -31.09 -21.48
N ASP A 681 -5.44 -32.10 -22.06
CA ASP A 681 -6.44 -32.93 -21.41
C ASP A 681 -5.85 -34.27 -20.97
N ASN A 682 -5.87 -34.49 -19.65
CA ASN A 682 -5.32 -35.69 -19.02
C ASN A 682 -6.37 -36.81 -18.86
N GLY A 683 -6.98 -37.17 -19.99
CA GLY A 683 -7.90 -38.30 -20.09
C GLY A 683 -9.27 -38.02 -19.49
N SER A 684 -9.91 -36.92 -19.88
CA SER A 684 -11.32 -36.68 -19.60
C SER A 684 -12.22 -37.80 -20.14
N ALA A 685 -13.37 -38.00 -19.49
CA ALA A 685 -14.40 -38.95 -19.90
C ALA A 685 -14.92 -38.63 -21.31
N ALA A 686 -15.48 -39.63 -22.00
CA ALA A 686 -15.87 -39.49 -23.42
C ALA A 686 -16.83 -38.30 -23.69
N GLU A 687 -17.75 -38.04 -22.76
CA GLU A 687 -18.69 -36.92 -22.83
C GLU A 687 -17.96 -35.57 -22.74
N GLU A 688 -17.13 -35.39 -21.70
CA GLU A 688 -16.32 -34.18 -21.50
C GLU A 688 -15.32 -33.96 -22.63
N LYS A 689 -14.65 -35.02 -23.07
CA LYS A 689 -13.72 -35.00 -24.21
C LYS A 689 -14.40 -34.42 -25.47
N SER A 690 -15.63 -34.85 -25.76
CA SER A 690 -16.39 -34.37 -26.91
C SER A 690 -16.70 -32.87 -26.80
N ILE A 691 -16.93 -32.37 -25.59
CA ILE A 691 -17.13 -30.93 -25.34
C ILE A 691 -15.80 -30.18 -25.51
N TYR A 692 -14.68 -30.72 -25.05
CA TYR A 692 -13.36 -30.10 -25.22
C TYR A 692 -12.99 -30.00 -26.71
N GLU A 693 -13.28 -31.03 -27.51
CA GLU A 693 -13.12 -31.00 -28.96
C GLU A 693 -13.96 -29.87 -29.58
N GLN A 694 -15.22 -29.71 -29.19
CA GLN A 694 -16.08 -28.62 -29.65
C GLN A 694 -15.56 -27.23 -29.23
N LEU A 695 -15.14 -27.07 -27.98
CA LEU A 695 -14.55 -25.83 -27.47
C LEU A 695 -13.26 -25.48 -28.22
N SER A 696 -12.42 -26.47 -28.48
CA SER A 696 -11.16 -26.28 -29.22
C SER A 696 -11.41 -25.79 -30.65
N LEU A 697 -12.45 -26.29 -31.33
CA LEU A 697 -12.85 -25.81 -32.65
C LEU A 697 -13.42 -24.39 -32.58
N LYS A 698 -14.29 -24.12 -31.60
CA LYS A 698 -14.92 -22.79 -31.40
C LYS A 698 -13.89 -21.69 -31.17
N TYR A 699 -12.90 -21.93 -30.30
CA TYR A 699 -11.89 -20.95 -29.91
C TYR A 699 -10.54 -21.16 -30.60
N LYS A 700 -10.48 -22.00 -31.65
CA LYS A 700 -9.27 -22.29 -32.45
C LYS A 700 -8.06 -22.69 -31.59
N CYS A 701 -8.31 -23.49 -30.55
CA CYS A 701 -7.27 -23.99 -29.66
C CYS A 701 -6.61 -25.25 -30.22
N LYS A 702 -5.34 -25.45 -29.87
CA LYS A 702 -4.66 -26.74 -30.04
C LYS A 702 -5.05 -27.66 -28.89
N TYR A 703 -5.72 -28.76 -29.21
CA TYR A 703 -6.19 -29.73 -28.22
C TYR A 703 -5.30 -30.98 -28.18
N ILE A 704 -4.83 -31.35 -26.98
CA ILE A 704 -3.95 -32.51 -26.77
C ILE A 704 -4.61 -33.43 -25.76
N TYR A 705 -5.08 -34.59 -26.22
CA TYR A 705 -5.64 -35.64 -25.38
C TYR A 705 -4.57 -36.69 -25.05
N LYS A 706 -4.16 -36.77 -23.79
CA LYS A 706 -3.20 -37.78 -23.29
C LYS A 706 -3.70 -38.38 -21.98
N PRO A 707 -4.46 -39.49 -22.01
CA PRO A 707 -4.87 -40.19 -20.81
C PRO A 707 -3.68 -40.74 -20.03
N ASP A 708 -3.51 -40.29 -18.80
CA ASP A 708 -2.50 -40.78 -17.87
C ASP A 708 -2.96 -40.56 -16.40
N THR A 709 -2.16 -41.05 -15.45
CA THR A 709 -2.30 -40.69 -14.04
C THR A 709 -2.13 -39.17 -13.87
N PHE A 710 -2.97 -38.56 -13.02
CA PHE A 710 -2.91 -37.11 -12.81
C PHE A 710 -1.54 -36.62 -12.40
N ASN A 711 -0.98 -35.72 -13.21
CA ASN A 711 0.30 -35.08 -12.96
C ASN A 711 0.30 -33.70 -13.63
N PHE A 712 0.10 -32.65 -12.83
CA PHE A 712 0.02 -31.27 -13.33
C PHE A 712 1.30 -30.86 -14.06
N SER A 713 2.47 -31.16 -13.48
CA SER A 713 3.78 -30.87 -14.07
C SER A 713 3.96 -31.50 -15.47
N ARG A 714 3.54 -32.77 -15.63
CA ARG A 714 3.59 -33.47 -16.93
C ARG A 714 2.66 -32.82 -17.96
N MET A 715 1.49 -32.36 -17.54
CA MET A 715 0.54 -31.66 -18.42
C MET A 715 1.14 -30.33 -18.89
N CYS A 716 1.74 -29.55 -17.98
CA CYS A 716 2.46 -28.32 -18.32
C CYS A 716 3.61 -28.57 -19.30
N ASN A 717 4.48 -29.55 -19.01
CA ASN A 717 5.60 -29.93 -19.90
C ASN A 717 5.11 -30.38 -21.28
N THR A 718 4.03 -31.16 -21.32
CA THR A 718 3.39 -31.58 -22.58
C THR A 718 2.89 -30.36 -23.34
N GLY A 719 2.18 -29.44 -22.69
CA GLY A 719 1.73 -28.21 -23.35
C GLY A 719 2.90 -27.43 -23.93
N ALA A 720 3.94 -27.19 -23.14
CA ALA A 720 5.16 -26.49 -23.54
C ALA A 720 5.85 -27.11 -24.76
N ALA A 721 5.94 -28.45 -24.80
CA ALA A 721 6.54 -29.17 -25.92
C ALA A 721 5.76 -29.01 -27.25
N TYR A 722 4.45 -28.79 -27.17
CA TYR A 722 3.59 -28.59 -28.34
C TYR A 722 3.35 -27.11 -28.66
N SER A 723 3.80 -26.19 -27.80
CA SER A 723 3.72 -24.75 -27.99
C SER A 723 4.71 -24.24 -29.03
N THR A 724 4.30 -23.22 -29.78
CA THR A 724 5.09 -22.57 -30.84
C THR A 724 5.50 -21.14 -30.49
N GLY A 725 4.96 -20.56 -29.41
CA GLY A 725 5.33 -19.24 -28.94
C GLY A 725 6.70 -19.19 -28.29
N ASP A 726 7.29 -18.01 -28.30
CA ASP A 726 8.57 -17.67 -27.66
C ASP A 726 8.40 -17.52 -26.13
N TYR A 727 7.17 -17.24 -25.71
CA TYR A 727 6.77 -17.14 -24.31
C TYR A 727 5.68 -18.17 -23.99
N LEU A 728 5.83 -18.82 -22.85
CA LEU A 728 4.87 -19.79 -22.33
C LEU A 728 4.09 -19.15 -21.18
N LEU A 729 2.77 -19.22 -21.22
CA LEU A 729 1.90 -18.82 -20.13
C LEU A 729 1.11 -20.03 -19.64
N PHE A 730 1.37 -20.49 -18.42
CA PHE A 730 0.61 -21.53 -17.76
C PHE A 730 -0.59 -20.89 -17.06
N LEU A 731 -1.79 -21.41 -17.34
CA LEU A 731 -3.04 -20.88 -16.81
C LEU A 731 -3.94 -22.05 -16.38
N ASN A 732 -4.49 -21.98 -15.17
CA ASN A 732 -5.50 -22.97 -14.76
C ASN A 732 -6.79 -22.81 -15.58
N ASP A 733 -7.58 -23.86 -15.66
CA ASP A 733 -8.85 -23.85 -16.38
C ASP A 733 -9.97 -23.06 -15.67
N ASP A 734 -9.79 -22.74 -14.39
CA ASP A 734 -10.71 -22.00 -13.52
C ASP A 734 -10.37 -20.53 -13.30
N MET A 735 -9.60 -19.97 -14.23
CA MET A 735 -9.24 -18.56 -14.28
C MET A 735 -10.27 -17.74 -15.08
N GLU A 736 -10.46 -16.49 -14.68
CA GLU A 736 -11.23 -15.51 -15.44
C GLU A 736 -10.42 -14.21 -15.60
N ILE A 737 -10.29 -13.78 -16.86
CA ILE A 737 -9.67 -12.51 -17.21
C ILE A 737 -10.66 -11.38 -16.93
N ILE A 738 -10.19 -10.29 -16.31
CA ILE A 738 -11.04 -9.12 -15.99
C ILE A 738 -10.52 -7.80 -16.56
N ASP A 739 -9.26 -7.76 -17.01
CA ASP A 739 -8.66 -6.61 -17.67
C ASP A 739 -8.00 -7.05 -18.99
N GLY A 740 -8.13 -6.23 -20.04
CA GLY A 740 -7.68 -6.58 -21.38
C GLY A 740 -6.18 -6.45 -21.62
N GLU A 741 -5.44 -5.72 -20.77
CA GLU A 741 -4.00 -5.47 -20.93
C GLU A 741 -3.12 -6.51 -20.22
N TRP A 742 -3.73 -7.45 -19.49
CA TRP A 742 -3.06 -8.47 -18.69
C TRP A 742 -1.89 -9.15 -19.43
N LEU A 743 -2.15 -9.67 -20.63
CA LEU A 743 -1.18 -10.44 -21.40
C LEU A 743 -0.03 -9.58 -21.91
N GLU A 744 -0.32 -8.35 -22.34
CA GLU A 744 0.69 -7.38 -22.81
C GLU A 744 1.61 -6.95 -21.67
N ARG A 745 1.04 -6.67 -20.49
CA ARG A 745 1.78 -6.27 -19.28
C ARG A 745 2.68 -7.39 -18.78
N MET A 746 2.21 -8.63 -18.78
CA MET A 746 3.02 -9.80 -18.41
C MET A 746 4.14 -10.04 -19.42
N LEU A 747 3.84 -9.95 -20.73
CA LEU A 747 4.84 -10.14 -21.79
C LEU A 747 5.95 -9.10 -21.73
N GLY A 748 5.61 -7.82 -21.51
CA GLY A 748 6.60 -6.76 -21.39
C GLY A 748 7.56 -6.99 -20.22
N GLN A 749 7.07 -7.50 -19.09
CA GLN A 749 7.90 -7.88 -17.95
C GLN A 749 8.74 -9.13 -18.24
N ALA A 750 8.18 -10.14 -18.90
CA ALA A 750 8.86 -11.40 -19.21
C ALA A 750 10.00 -11.22 -20.24
N GLN A 751 9.96 -10.16 -21.05
CA GLN A 751 11.01 -9.76 -21.98
C GLN A 751 12.23 -9.14 -21.31
N ILE A 752 12.17 -8.79 -20.02
CA ILE A 752 13.34 -8.31 -19.30
C ILE A 752 14.34 -9.47 -19.12
N ASP A 753 15.61 -9.24 -19.46
CA ASP A 753 16.65 -10.28 -19.54
C ASP A 753 16.77 -11.09 -18.25
N TYR A 754 16.74 -10.43 -17.09
CA TYR A 754 16.86 -11.07 -15.79
C TYR A 754 15.54 -11.69 -15.27
N ALA A 755 14.39 -11.44 -15.93
CA ALA A 755 13.09 -11.92 -15.44
C ALA A 755 12.97 -13.44 -15.58
N GLY A 756 12.60 -14.10 -14.49
CA GLY A 756 12.26 -15.51 -14.45
C GLY A 756 10.76 -15.70 -14.71
N ALA A 757 10.06 -16.24 -13.71
CA ALA A 757 8.61 -16.40 -13.75
C ALA A 757 7.90 -15.06 -13.43
N VAL A 758 6.95 -14.68 -14.28
CA VAL A 758 6.09 -13.50 -14.09
C VAL A 758 4.70 -13.97 -13.68
N GLY A 759 4.29 -13.65 -12.46
CA GLY A 759 2.98 -13.96 -11.91
C GLY A 759 2.01 -12.78 -11.94
N ALA A 760 0.72 -13.09 -11.86
CA ALA A 760 -0.37 -12.13 -11.72
C ALA A 760 -0.91 -12.08 -10.27
N LYS A 761 -1.53 -10.97 -9.87
CA LYS A 761 -2.35 -10.91 -8.67
C LYS A 761 -3.63 -11.72 -8.89
N LEU A 762 -3.94 -12.62 -7.96
CA LEU A 762 -5.18 -13.39 -7.97
C LEU A 762 -6.06 -12.98 -6.80
N LEU A 763 -7.33 -12.72 -7.11
CA LEU A 763 -8.37 -12.43 -6.12
C LEU A 763 -9.38 -13.56 -6.05
N TYR A 764 -9.95 -13.76 -4.87
CA TYR A 764 -11.15 -14.61 -4.74
C TYR A 764 -12.33 -13.96 -5.48
N PRO A 765 -13.13 -14.73 -6.25
CA PRO A 765 -14.25 -14.21 -7.02
C PRO A 765 -15.24 -13.40 -6.17
N ASP A 766 -15.86 -12.40 -6.78
CA ASP A 766 -16.85 -11.50 -6.15
C ASP A 766 -16.37 -10.86 -4.84
N SER A 767 -15.06 -10.72 -4.66
CA SER A 767 -14.46 -10.19 -3.44
C SER A 767 -13.28 -9.25 -3.71
N LYS A 768 -12.80 -8.60 -2.65
CA LYS A 768 -11.54 -7.87 -2.60
C LYS A 768 -10.48 -8.61 -1.77
N LEU A 769 -10.67 -9.92 -1.57
CA LEU A 769 -9.73 -10.73 -0.82
C LEU A 769 -8.63 -11.24 -1.73
N ILE A 770 -7.39 -10.99 -1.34
CA ILE A 770 -6.20 -11.49 -1.99
C ILE A 770 -6.14 -13.00 -1.83
N GLN A 771 -5.90 -13.71 -2.92
CA GLN A 771 -5.57 -15.13 -2.90
C GLN A 771 -4.08 -15.34 -3.17
N HIS A 772 -3.50 -14.57 -4.10
CA HIS A 772 -2.07 -14.63 -4.42
C HIS A 772 -1.54 -13.27 -4.85
N ILE A 773 -0.40 -12.88 -4.28
CA ILE A 773 0.46 -11.78 -4.76
C ILE A 773 1.94 -12.19 -4.72
N GLY A 774 2.21 -13.49 -4.83
CA GLY A 774 3.53 -14.09 -4.61
C GLY A 774 3.52 -15.18 -3.55
N VAL A 775 4.54 -16.03 -3.58
CA VAL A 775 4.79 -17.07 -2.57
C VAL A 775 6.01 -16.67 -1.76
N ILE A 776 5.86 -16.70 -0.43
CA ILE A 776 6.95 -16.57 0.53
C ILE A 776 7.26 -17.93 1.14
N ASN A 777 8.51 -18.19 1.43
CA ASN A 777 8.98 -19.42 2.02
C ASN A 777 9.36 -19.20 3.49
N ILE A 778 8.43 -19.59 4.38
CA ILE A 778 8.55 -19.43 5.83
C ILE A 778 8.84 -20.78 6.49
N LEU A 779 9.02 -20.82 7.82
CA LEU A 779 9.38 -22.05 8.54
C LEU A 779 8.43 -23.24 8.33
N ASN A 780 7.18 -23.00 7.93
CA ASN A 780 6.20 -24.06 7.69
C ASN A 780 6.14 -24.52 6.23
N GLY A 781 6.90 -23.89 5.33
CA GLY A 781 6.82 -24.15 3.90
C GLY A 781 6.53 -22.89 3.08
N PRO A 782 6.58 -23.04 1.74
CA PRO A 782 6.05 -22.06 0.81
C PRO A 782 4.55 -21.79 1.08
N THR A 783 4.15 -20.52 1.10
CA THR A 783 2.76 -20.08 1.29
C THR A 783 2.46 -18.80 0.51
N HIS A 784 1.19 -18.61 0.13
CA HIS A 784 0.74 -17.42 -0.61
C HIS A 784 0.74 -16.19 0.30
N ALA A 785 1.53 -15.18 -0.05
CA ALA A 785 1.62 -13.94 0.69
C ALA A 785 0.27 -13.20 0.72
N LEU A 786 -0.11 -12.70 1.89
CA LEU A 786 -1.34 -11.96 2.16
C LEU A 786 -2.64 -12.67 1.74
N SER A 787 -2.61 -14.00 1.56
CA SER A 787 -3.82 -14.77 1.29
C SER A 787 -4.87 -14.58 2.40
N GLY A 788 -6.09 -14.22 1.99
CA GLY A 788 -7.22 -13.88 2.87
C GLY A 788 -7.27 -12.42 3.35
N TYR A 789 -6.27 -11.59 3.02
CA TYR A 789 -6.26 -10.17 3.38
C TYR A 789 -7.03 -9.34 2.34
N SER A 790 -7.57 -8.20 2.76
CA SER A 790 -8.25 -7.25 1.86
C SER A 790 -7.22 -6.46 1.05
N ASP A 791 -7.46 -6.36 -0.26
CA ASP A 791 -6.66 -5.57 -1.20
C ASP A 791 -6.93 -4.06 -1.11
N ASP A 792 -7.99 -3.64 -0.41
CA ASP A 792 -8.33 -2.22 -0.19
C ASP A 792 -7.35 -1.52 0.77
N ILE A 793 -6.54 -2.29 1.48
CA ILE A 793 -5.55 -1.80 2.44
C ILE A 793 -4.17 -1.91 1.79
N ILE A 794 -3.38 -0.84 1.85
CA ILE A 794 -1.97 -0.88 1.48
C ILE A 794 -1.20 -1.61 2.58
N HIS A 795 -0.69 -2.79 2.26
CA HIS A 795 0.09 -3.61 3.18
C HIS A 795 1.57 -3.36 2.99
N TYR A 796 2.30 -3.35 4.11
CA TYR A 796 3.77 -3.39 4.22
C TYR A 796 4.55 -2.82 3.02
N PHE A 797 4.85 -1.51 3.05
CA PHE A 797 5.58 -0.83 1.97
C PHE A 797 4.99 -1.06 0.56
N GLY A 798 3.67 -1.29 0.47
CA GLY A 798 2.95 -1.45 -0.79
C GLY A 798 3.08 -2.83 -1.43
N ARG A 799 3.34 -3.90 -0.67
CA ARG A 799 3.51 -5.28 -1.19
C ARG A 799 2.36 -5.79 -2.07
N ASN A 800 1.12 -5.34 -1.81
CA ASN A 800 -0.05 -5.69 -2.64
C ASN A 800 -0.31 -4.71 -3.78
N VAL A 801 0.45 -3.62 -3.91
CA VAL A 801 0.17 -2.54 -4.87
C VAL A 801 1.32 -2.34 -5.85
N LEU A 802 2.57 -2.45 -5.41
CA LEU A 802 3.78 -2.34 -6.23
C LEU A 802 4.22 -3.71 -6.75
N ASP A 803 5.08 -3.71 -7.74
CA ASP A 803 5.62 -4.96 -8.29
C ASP A 803 6.86 -5.36 -7.48
N TYR A 804 6.87 -6.59 -6.97
CA TYR A 804 7.90 -7.10 -6.08
C TYR A 804 8.44 -8.43 -6.62
N ASN A 805 9.73 -8.68 -6.38
CA ASN A 805 10.28 -10.02 -6.55
C ASN A 805 9.86 -10.93 -5.38
N TYR A 806 9.66 -12.20 -5.70
CA TYR A 806 9.25 -13.25 -4.76
C TYR A 806 10.04 -14.53 -5.04
N SER A 807 10.12 -15.41 -4.05
CA SER A 807 10.78 -16.71 -4.22
C SER A 807 10.03 -17.60 -5.21
N ALA A 808 8.70 -17.51 -5.25
CA ALA A 808 7.91 -18.18 -6.28
C ALA A 808 6.62 -17.41 -6.61
N VAL A 809 6.06 -17.74 -7.77
CA VAL A 809 4.71 -17.34 -8.21
C VAL A 809 3.92 -18.59 -8.54
N THR A 810 2.58 -18.50 -8.55
CA THR A 810 1.75 -19.68 -8.77
C THR A 810 1.54 -19.99 -10.25
N ALA A 811 1.52 -21.27 -10.62
CA ALA A 811 1.19 -21.71 -11.98
C ALA A 811 -0.30 -21.55 -12.36
N ALA A 812 -1.15 -21.05 -11.44
CA ALA A 812 -2.51 -20.65 -11.81
C ALA A 812 -2.52 -19.52 -12.87
N CYS A 813 -1.51 -18.65 -12.85
CA CYS A 813 -1.20 -17.74 -13.96
C CYS A 813 0.30 -17.36 -13.88
N LEU A 814 1.12 -18.00 -14.73
CA LEU A 814 2.58 -17.85 -14.74
C LEU A 814 3.09 -17.72 -16.18
N MET A 815 3.80 -16.63 -16.49
CA MET A 815 4.50 -16.46 -17.76
C MET A 815 6.00 -16.65 -17.61
N VAL A 816 6.64 -17.27 -18.62
CA VAL A 816 8.10 -17.41 -18.69
C VAL A 816 8.57 -17.45 -20.15
N ASN A 817 9.78 -16.96 -20.40
CA ASN A 817 10.44 -17.15 -21.69
C ASN A 817 10.75 -18.64 -21.91
N LYS A 818 10.51 -19.15 -23.13
CA LYS A 818 10.64 -20.58 -23.44
C LYS A 818 12.06 -21.10 -23.31
N ASP A 819 13.08 -20.31 -23.66
CA ASP A 819 14.48 -20.72 -23.53
C ASP A 819 14.88 -20.85 -22.06
N LYS A 820 14.42 -19.92 -21.21
CA LYS A 820 14.61 -20.01 -19.74
C LYS A 820 13.88 -21.23 -19.16
N PHE A 821 12.67 -21.53 -19.62
CA PHE A 821 11.95 -22.75 -19.24
C PHE A 821 12.74 -24.02 -19.59
N ASN A 822 13.30 -24.08 -20.80
CA ASN A 822 14.11 -25.21 -21.25
C ASN A 822 15.44 -25.31 -20.49
N GLN A 823 16.09 -24.18 -20.20
CA GLN A 823 17.34 -24.10 -19.46
C GLN A 823 17.25 -24.78 -18.08
N VAL A 824 16.10 -24.66 -17.41
CA VAL A 824 15.85 -25.28 -16.09
C VAL A 824 15.09 -26.61 -16.16
N ASN A 825 14.98 -27.20 -17.35
CA ASN A 825 14.29 -28.47 -17.63
C ASN A 825 12.80 -28.50 -17.23
N GLY A 826 12.09 -27.38 -17.40
CA GLY A 826 10.64 -27.29 -17.21
C GLY A 826 10.14 -27.65 -15.81
N PHE A 827 8.88 -28.08 -15.69
CA PHE A 827 8.33 -28.53 -14.41
C PHE A 827 8.85 -29.92 -14.04
N ASN A 828 9.17 -30.13 -12.77
CA ASN A 828 9.62 -31.42 -12.28
C ASN A 828 8.43 -32.37 -12.05
N GLU A 829 8.34 -33.42 -12.84
CA GLU A 829 7.21 -34.35 -12.85
C GLU A 829 7.06 -35.19 -11.58
N ASN A 830 8.04 -35.17 -10.68
CA ASN A 830 7.90 -35.79 -9.34
C ASN A 830 6.97 -34.97 -8.43
N PHE A 831 6.78 -33.68 -8.72
CA PHE A 831 5.80 -32.81 -8.07
C PHE A 831 4.49 -32.85 -8.87
N ALA A 832 3.73 -33.93 -8.69
CA ALA A 832 2.52 -34.17 -9.48
C ALA A 832 1.35 -33.26 -9.07
N VAL A 833 1.30 -32.86 -7.79
CA VAL A 833 0.15 -32.19 -7.19
C VAL A 833 0.53 -30.84 -6.57
N ALA A 834 1.40 -30.80 -5.56
CA ALA A 834 1.80 -29.56 -4.89
C ALA A 834 3.26 -29.19 -5.19
N TYR A 835 3.62 -27.94 -4.90
CA TYR A 835 4.98 -27.39 -5.03
C TYR A 835 5.63 -27.46 -6.42
N ASN A 836 4.89 -27.82 -7.46
CA ASN A 836 5.40 -27.87 -8.84
C ASN A 836 5.86 -26.51 -9.35
N ASP A 837 5.06 -25.48 -9.12
CA ASP A 837 5.34 -24.09 -9.43
C ASP A 837 6.45 -23.51 -8.56
N VAL A 838 6.50 -23.91 -7.29
CA VAL A 838 7.58 -23.52 -6.37
C VAL A 838 8.93 -24.12 -6.78
N ASP A 839 9.03 -25.43 -7.07
CA ASP A 839 10.24 -26.08 -7.61
C ASP A 839 10.69 -25.38 -8.90
N PHE A 840 9.76 -25.12 -9.81
CA PHE A 840 10.08 -24.41 -11.06
C PHE A 840 10.66 -23.02 -10.81
N CYS A 841 10.05 -22.24 -9.92
CA CYS A 841 10.52 -20.91 -9.55
C CYS A 841 11.87 -20.93 -8.82
N PHE A 842 12.14 -21.92 -7.97
CA PHE A 842 13.42 -22.07 -7.27
C PHE A 842 14.55 -22.37 -8.26
N LYS A 843 14.33 -23.27 -9.24
CA LYS A 843 15.31 -23.52 -10.30
C LYS A 843 15.65 -22.27 -11.11
N LEU A 844 14.65 -21.39 -11.36
CA LEU A 844 14.89 -20.12 -12.05
C LEU A 844 15.79 -19.18 -11.21
N ILE A 845 15.59 -19.11 -9.89
CA ILE A 845 16.45 -18.33 -8.99
C ILE A 845 17.86 -18.89 -8.93
N GLU A 846 17.99 -20.22 -8.83
CA GLU A 846 19.29 -20.92 -8.85
C GLU A 846 20.03 -20.71 -10.17
N ALA A 847 19.30 -20.54 -11.28
CA ALA A 847 19.86 -20.18 -12.59
C ALA A 847 20.18 -18.68 -12.75
N GLY A 848 19.93 -17.85 -11.73
CA GLY A 848 20.25 -16.42 -11.70
C GLY A 848 19.14 -15.49 -12.18
N PHE A 849 17.91 -15.98 -12.35
CA PHE A 849 16.74 -15.18 -12.73
C PHE A 849 15.93 -14.69 -11.52
N TYR A 850 15.08 -13.69 -11.73
CA TYR A 850 14.23 -13.11 -10.69
C TYR A 850 12.76 -13.30 -11.02
N ASN A 851 12.03 -13.98 -10.13
CA ASN A 851 10.57 -14.12 -10.27
C ASN A 851 9.90 -12.84 -9.74
N VAL A 852 8.81 -12.42 -10.38
CA VAL A 852 8.13 -11.14 -10.07
C VAL A 852 6.62 -11.30 -10.14
N VAL A 853 5.91 -10.60 -9.28
CA VAL A 853 4.45 -10.47 -9.37
C VAL A 853 4.08 -9.07 -9.83
N ARG A 854 3.28 -9.02 -10.89
CA ARG A 854 2.65 -7.80 -11.41
C ARG A 854 1.34 -7.57 -10.69
N ASN A 855 1.34 -6.63 -9.74
CA ASN A 855 0.15 -6.35 -8.91
C ASN A 855 -0.93 -5.53 -9.62
N ASP A 856 -0.65 -5.03 -10.83
CA ASP A 856 -1.62 -4.44 -11.77
C ASP A 856 -2.27 -5.46 -12.70
N VAL A 857 -1.70 -6.66 -12.83
CA VAL A 857 -2.32 -7.73 -13.59
C VAL A 857 -3.18 -8.53 -12.63
N VAL A 858 -4.49 -8.29 -12.67
CA VAL A 858 -5.44 -8.89 -11.73
C VAL A 858 -6.36 -9.86 -12.46
N LEU A 859 -6.46 -11.09 -11.97
CA LEU A 859 -7.38 -12.12 -12.46
C LEU A 859 -8.23 -12.66 -11.30
N TYR A 860 -9.41 -13.20 -11.61
CA TYR A 860 -10.15 -14.03 -10.67
C TYR A 860 -9.76 -15.50 -10.84
N HIS A 861 -9.62 -16.19 -9.72
CA HIS A 861 -9.34 -17.62 -9.68
C HIS A 861 -10.40 -18.30 -8.81
N TYR A 862 -11.23 -19.13 -9.42
CA TYR A 862 -12.42 -19.73 -8.79
C TYR A 862 -12.10 -20.96 -7.93
N GLU A 863 -10.95 -20.94 -7.26
CA GLU A 863 -10.48 -22.02 -6.40
C GLU A 863 -11.62 -22.47 -5.47
N SER A 864 -11.87 -23.80 -5.41
CA SER A 864 -12.98 -24.51 -4.75
C SER A 864 -14.14 -25.00 -5.66
N TYR A 865 -13.84 -25.60 -6.82
CA TYR A 865 -14.77 -26.56 -7.44
C TYR A 865 -14.20 -27.98 -7.65
N SER A 866 -12.88 -28.16 -7.81
CA SER A 866 -12.30 -29.47 -8.16
C SER A 866 -11.44 -30.14 -7.07
N ARG A 867 -10.76 -29.38 -6.18
CA ARG A 867 -9.67 -29.93 -5.37
C ARG A 867 -10.03 -30.33 -3.94
N GLY A 868 -10.88 -29.57 -3.24
CA GLY A 868 -11.16 -29.73 -1.80
C GLY A 868 -9.92 -29.44 -0.92
N ASP A 869 -10.12 -29.08 0.36
CA ASP A 869 -9.03 -28.71 1.27
C ASP A 869 -8.13 -29.93 1.59
N ASP A 870 -6.85 -29.83 1.22
CA ASP A 870 -5.85 -30.90 1.39
C ASP A 870 -5.54 -31.19 2.86
N LEU A 871 -5.90 -30.30 3.79
CA LEU A 871 -5.72 -30.48 5.23
C LEU A 871 -6.80 -31.37 5.88
N ILE A 872 -7.90 -31.64 5.16
CA ILE A 872 -9.02 -32.45 5.65
C ILE A 872 -8.76 -33.96 5.42
N ASP A 873 -7.92 -34.31 4.45
CA ASP A 873 -7.60 -35.69 4.08
C ASP A 873 -6.18 -36.07 4.53
N GLU A 874 -6.06 -37.08 5.40
CA GLU A 874 -4.77 -37.54 5.93
C GLU A 874 -3.80 -38.01 4.84
N GLY A 875 -4.30 -38.61 3.75
CA GLY A 875 -3.50 -39.05 2.62
C GLY A 875 -2.93 -37.88 1.83
N LYS A 876 -3.73 -36.83 1.62
CA LYS A 876 -3.30 -35.59 0.96
C LYS A 876 -2.28 -34.81 1.80
N LEU A 877 -2.48 -34.69 3.11
CA LEU A 877 -1.52 -34.06 4.01
C LEU A 877 -0.18 -34.81 4.04
N LYS A 878 -0.22 -36.15 4.08
CA LYS A 878 1.01 -36.97 4.01
C LYS A 878 1.77 -36.76 2.70
N ARG A 879 1.05 -36.68 1.57
CA ARG A 879 1.64 -36.36 0.27
C ARG A 879 2.25 -34.95 0.26
N LEU A 880 1.52 -33.94 0.75
CA LEU A 880 2.00 -32.56 0.85
C LEU A 880 3.31 -32.49 1.65
N ASN A 881 3.39 -33.17 2.80
CA ASN A 881 4.62 -33.22 3.59
C ASN A 881 5.77 -33.93 2.85
N SER A 882 5.49 -35.05 2.18
CA SER A 882 6.49 -35.78 1.40
C SER A 882 7.03 -34.96 0.21
N GLU A 883 6.15 -34.26 -0.51
CA GLU A 883 6.55 -33.36 -1.61
C GLU A 883 7.34 -32.16 -1.05
N ARG A 884 6.99 -31.63 0.13
CA ARG A 884 7.78 -30.57 0.77
C ARG A 884 9.19 -31.04 1.17
N GLU A 885 9.33 -32.24 1.72
CA GLU A 885 10.64 -32.80 2.05
C GLU A 885 11.51 -32.99 0.80
N GLU A 886 10.91 -33.48 -0.28
CA GLU A 886 11.58 -33.63 -1.57
C GLU A 886 11.97 -32.27 -2.19
N LEU A 887 11.12 -31.25 -2.04
CA LEU A 887 11.40 -29.87 -2.49
C LEU A 887 12.69 -29.36 -1.84
N TYR A 888 12.81 -29.47 -0.52
CA TYR A 888 14.00 -29.00 0.20
C TYR A 888 15.23 -29.90 0.02
N ARG A 889 15.03 -31.19 -0.24
CA ARG A 889 16.14 -32.07 -0.63
C ARG A 889 16.75 -31.65 -1.96
N LYS A 890 15.94 -31.14 -2.88
CA LYS A 890 16.38 -30.62 -4.19
C LYS A 890 16.93 -29.19 -4.11
N HIS A 891 16.33 -28.37 -3.25
CA HIS A 891 16.63 -26.96 -3.08
C HIS A 891 17.08 -26.66 -1.64
N PRO A 892 18.28 -27.13 -1.23
CA PRO A 892 18.76 -26.99 0.15
C PRO A 892 18.90 -25.52 0.58
N ASP A 893 19.21 -24.62 -0.35
CA ASP A 893 19.33 -23.17 -0.11
C ASP A 893 17.98 -22.49 0.21
N PHE A 894 16.87 -23.20 0.06
CA PHE A 894 15.53 -22.75 0.44
C PHE A 894 14.98 -23.55 1.63
N ALA A 895 15.74 -24.49 2.19
CA ALA A 895 15.29 -25.28 3.32
C ALA A 895 15.18 -24.42 4.60
N PRO A 896 14.09 -24.56 5.40
CA PRO A 896 13.91 -23.80 6.62
C PRO A 896 15.06 -24.01 7.61
N GLY A 897 15.83 -22.97 7.92
CA GLY A 897 17.01 -23.09 8.79
C GLY A 897 17.84 -21.81 8.86
N GLU A 898 19.13 -21.90 8.52
CA GLU A 898 20.00 -20.72 8.35
C GLU A 898 19.81 -20.05 6.98
N CYS A 899 19.30 -20.81 6.00
CA CYS A 899 18.85 -20.31 4.72
C CYS A 899 17.38 -19.85 4.82
N MET A 900 17.15 -18.58 4.48
CA MET A 900 15.84 -17.93 4.50
C MET A 900 15.50 -17.46 3.08
N ASP A 901 14.22 -17.27 2.82
CA ASP A 901 13.72 -16.68 1.58
C ASP A 901 14.40 -15.33 1.30
N ARG A 902 15.12 -15.23 0.16
CA ARG A 902 15.86 -14.03 -0.26
C ARG A 902 14.97 -12.79 -0.35
N PHE A 903 13.69 -12.95 -0.62
CA PHE A 903 12.74 -11.86 -0.80
C PHE A 903 11.83 -11.64 0.43
N TYR A 904 12.01 -12.42 1.49
CA TYR A 904 11.28 -12.33 2.75
C TYR A 904 12.24 -12.37 3.96
N ASN A 905 12.56 -11.18 4.46
CA ASN A 905 13.53 -10.97 5.54
C ASN A 905 13.25 -11.84 6.78
N ARG A 906 14.32 -12.39 7.37
CA ARG A 906 14.25 -13.31 8.52
C ARG A 906 13.60 -12.70 9.78
N PHE A 907 13.59 -11.37 9.89
CA PHE A 907 12.91 -10.65 10.96
C PHE A 907 11.44 -10.35 10.68
N LEU A 908 10.86 -10.94 9.64
CA LEU A 908 9.43 -10.99 9.39
C LEU A 908 8.82 -12.33 9.84
N ALA A 909 7.54 -12.30 10.19
CA ALA A 909 6.83 -13.37 10.90
C ALA A 909 6.92 -14.74 10.21
N GLN A 910 7.71 -15.64 10.78
CA GLN A 910 8.01 -16.96 10.19
C GLN A 910 6.89 -18.02 10.31
N GLY A 911 5.72 -17.65 10.84
CA GLY A 911 4.57 -18.55 11.02
C GLY A 911 3.26 -17.97 10.50
N ARG A 912 3.33 -16.86 9.75
CA ARG A 912 2.17 -16.18 9.17
C ARG A 912 2.47 -15.84 7.72
N ASN A 913 1.42 -15.74 6.92
CA ASN A 913 1.51 -15.31 5.53
C ASN A 913 1.50 -13.77 5.37
N ASP A 914 1.98 -13.04 6.38
CA ASP A 914 2.02 -11.58 6.42
C ASP A 914 3.44 -11.04 6.63
N PHE A 915 3.58 -9.71 6.62
CA PHE A 915 4.87 -9.01 6.76
C PHE A 915 4.98 -8.29 8.12
N SER A 916 4.39 -8.86 9.17
CA SER A 916 4.56 -8.31 10.51
C SER A 916 5.91 -8.74 11.12
N ASN A 917 6.38 -8.01 12.14
CA ASN A 917 7.67 -8.28 12.76
C ASN A 917 7.73 -9.68 13.39
N ASN A 918 8.85 -10.36 13.20
CA ASN A 918 9.19 -11.65 13.80
C ASN A 918 9.62 -11.46 15.25
N TYR A 919 8.65 -11.20 16.11
CA TYR A 919 8.84 -11.52 17.51
C TYR A 919 8.25 -12.92 17.73
N GLU A 920 9.12 -13.87 18.04
CA GLU A 920 8.66 -15.05 18.75
C GLU A 920 8.14 -14.53 20.10
N LEU A 921 6.98 -15.00 20.57
CA LEU A 921 6.68 -14.88 22.00
C LEU A 921 7.81 -15.61 22.73
N GLN A 922 8.85 -14.89 23.17
CA GLN A 922 9.95 -15.50 23.92
C GLN A 922 9.36 -16.28 25.09
N VAL A 923 9.62 -17.59 25.01
CA VAL A 923 9.91 -18.51 26.10
C VAL A 923 9.04 -18.30 27.33
N SER A 924 7.96 -19.11 27.42
CA SER A 924 7.55 -19.53 28.76
C SER A 924 8.76 -20.18 29.37
N ARG A 925 9.10 -19.81 30.60
CA ARG A 925 9.82 -20.71 31.50
C ARG A 925 9.33 -22.14 31.24
N PRO A 926 10.21 -23.10 30.93
CA PRO A 926 9.82 -24.46 30.59
C PRO A 926 8.85 -24.94 31.66
N GLU A 927 7.67 -25.39 31.25
CA GLU A 927 6.64 -25.73 32.23
C GLU A 927 7.09 -27.02 32.94
N LYS A 928 7.02 -26.99 34.29
CA LYS A 928 7.26 -28.18 35.10
C LYS A 928 6.28 -29.26 34.65
N TYR A 929 6.82 -30.43 34.31
CA TYR A 929 6.02 -31.61 34.00
C TYR A 929 5.54 -32.27 35.28
N SER A 930 4.40 -32.95 35.20
CA SER A 930 3.93 -33.82 36.28
C SER A 930 3.87 -35.26 35.81
N VAL A 931 4.17 -36.20 36.71
CA VAL A 931 4.06 -37.62 36.41
C VAL A 931 2.63 -38.09 36.74
N LYS A 932 1.98 -38.74 35.79
CA LYS A 932 0.60 -39.21 35.85
C LYS A 932 0.51 -40.66 35.36
N LYS A 933 -0.65 -41.28 35.57
CA LYS A 933 -1.00 -42.57 34.96
C LYS A 933 -1.95 -42.34 33.81
N LEU A 934 -1.81 -43.11 32.73
CA LEU A 934 -2.71 -42.99 31.58
C LEU A 934 -4.18 -43.29 31.96
N SER A 935 -4.39 -44.10 33.00
CA SER A 935 -5.71 -44.39 33.60
C SER A 935 -6.45 -43.16 34.15
N ASP A 936 -5.74 -42.06 34.39
CA ASP A 936 -6.34 -40.79 34.84
C ASP A 936 -7.15 -40.10 33.72
N TYR A 937 -6.96 -40.55 32.47
CA TYR A 937 -7.60 -40.05 31.27
C TYR A 937 -8.38 -41.15 30.56
N LYS A 938 -9.38 -40.76 29.76
CA LYS A 938 -10.15 -41.66 28.92
C LYS A 938 -9.89 -41.35 27.46
N GLU A 939 -9.56 -42.36 26.68
CA GLU A 939 -9.36 -42.19 25.24
C GLU A 939 -10.65 -41.70 24.58
N CYS A 940 -10.53 -40.81 23.60
CA CYS A 940 -11.68 -40.22 22.94
C CYS A 940 -11.46 -40.04 21.44
N SER A 941 -12.14 -40.88 20.66
CA SER A 941 -12.15 -40.81 19.19
C SER A 941 -12.70 -39.49 18.62
N LYS A 942 -13.49 -38.73 19.40
CA LYS A 942 -14.04 -37.42 19.01
C LYS A 942 -13.08 -36.25 19.24
N LEU A 943 -11.87 -36.51 19.75
CA LEU A 943 -10.83 -35.51 19.90
C LEU A 943 -10.00 -35.51 18.61
N VAL A 944 -10.03 -34.39 17.89
CA VAL A 944 -9.23 -34.17 16.70
C VAL A 944 -7.96 -33.44 17.14
N VAL A 945 -6.81 -33.94 16.70
CA VAL A 945 -5.53 -33.41 17.10
C VAL A 945 -4.58 -33.45 15.92
N ASN A 946 -3.77 -32.41 15.79
CA ASN A 946 -2.65 -32.36 14.86
C ASN A 946 -1.42 -31.83 15.60
N ILE A 947 -0.26 -32.38 15.27
CA ILE A 947 1.04 -31.92 15.75
C ILE A 947 1.75 -31.29 14.56
N ASP A 948 1.93 -29.98 14.60
CA ASP A 948 2.60 -29.25 13.54
C ASP A 948 4.13 -29.48 13.59
N ARG A 949 4.68 -29.65 14.80
CA ARG A 949 6.13 -29.73 15.00
C ARG A 949 6.49 -30.43 16.31
N VAL A 950 7.53 -31.28 16.25
CA VAL A 950 8.23 -31.80 17.43
C VAL A 950 9.72 -31.54 17.31
N ARG A 951 10.33 -30.97 18.35
CA ARG A 951 11.79 -30.79 18.47
C ARG A 951 12.28 -31.43 19.75
N ILE A 952 13.31 -32.27 19.65
CA ILE A 952 13.96 -32.93 20.79
C ILE A 952 15.45 -32.57 20.79
N LYS A 953 15.86 -31.66 21.70
CA LYS A 953 17.25 -31.30 21.97
C LYS A 953 17.56 -31.58 23.46
N ASP A 954 18.08 -30.61 24.20
CA ASP A 954 18.16 -30.64 25.67
C ASP A 954 16.81 -30.26 26.33
N TYR A 955 15.82 -29.98 25.50
CA TYR A 955 14.42 -29.72 25.82
C TYR A 955 13.52 -30.39 24.78
N ILE A 956 12.25 -30.59 25.13
CA ILE A 956 11.20 -31.00 24.21
C ILE A 956 10.31 -29.79 23.87
N LYS A 957 10.06 -29.57 22.58
CA LYS A 957 9.06 -28.61 22.10
C LYS A 957 8.06 -29.30 21.19
N ILE A 958 6.78 -29.18 21.52
CA ILE A 958 5.67 -29.76 20.76
C ILE A 958 4.65 -28.67 20.46
N ASP A 959 4.47 -28.36 19.18
CA ASP A 959 3.50 -27.40 18.67
C ASP A 959 2.41 -28.15 17.93
N GLY A 960 1.17 -27.70 18.07
CA GLY A 960 0.03 -28.37 17.46
C GLY A 960 -1.27 -27.60 17.63
N TRP A 961 -2.37 -28.24 17.27
CA TRP A 961 -3.70 -27.78 17.59
C TRP A 961 -4.60 -28.96 17.92
N CYS A 962 -5.61 -28.74 18.75
CA CYS A 962 -6.57 -29.79 19.06
C CYS A 962 -7.95 -29.25 19.39
N TYR A 963 -8.97 -30.05 19.08
CA TYR A 963 -10.33 -29.71 19.41
C TYR A 963 -11.21 -30.93 19.55
N LYS A 964 -12.32 -30.78 20.26
CA LYS A 964 -13.33 -31.82 20.36
C LYS A 964 -14.45 -31.54 19.38
N HIS A 965 -14.77 -32.51 18.52
CA HIS A 965 -15.85 -32.42 17.54
C HIS A 965 -17.18 -32.03 18.22
N HIS A 966 -17.92 -31.10 17.60
CA HIS A 966 -19.17 -30.50 18.09
C HIS A 966 -19.11 -29.78 19.46
N SER A 967 -17.93 -29.43 19.98
CA SER A 967 -17.84 -28.68 21.25
C SER A 967 -17.78 -27.17 21.01
N LYS A 968 -18.72 -26.42 21.60
CA LYS A 968 -18.72 -24.94 21.58
C LYS A 968 -17.70 -24.29 22.54
N PHE A 969 -16.89 -25.10 23.23
CA PHE A 969 -15.98 -24.68 24.30
C PHE A 969 -14.49 -24.98 23.99
N ASN A 970 -14.17 -25.34 22.75
CA ASN A 970 -12.79 -25.65 22.35
C ASN A 970 -11.85 -24.46 22.58
N ASN A 971 -12.30 -23.24 22.30
CA ASN A 971 -11.57 -22.00 22.60
C ASN A 971 -11.36 -21.70 24.10
N LEU A 972 -11.98 -22.42 25.03
CA LEU A 972 -11.80 -22.21 26.48
C LEU A 972 -10.80 -23.17 27.11
N LYS A 973 -10.82 -24.46 26.72
CA LYS A 973 -9.98 -25.48 27.36
C LYS A 973 -8.55 -25.44 26.84
N LYS A 974 -7.57 -25.51 27.74
CA LYS A 974 -6.16 -25.69 27.38
C LYS A 974 -5.86 -27.19 27.22
N PRO A 975 -5.24 -27.61 26.12
CA PRO A 975 -4.77 -28.97 26.02
C PRO A 975 -3.55 -29.19 26.92
N LYS A 976 -3.22 -30.46 27.08
CA LYS A 976 -2.00 -30.92 27.73
C LYS A 976 -1.31 -31.91 26.82
N VAL A 977 0.01 -31.86 26.79
CA VAL A 977 0.83 -32.83 26.06
C VAL A 977 1.20 -33.93 27.04
N LEU A 978 0.99 -35.18 26.63
CA LEU A 978 1.32 -36.37 27.41
C LEU A 978 2.40 -37.14 26.64
N VAL A 979 3.58 -37.30 27.21
CA VAL A 979 4.61 -38.20 26.67
C VAL A 979 4.60 -39.48 27.49
N ILE A 980 4.33 -40.60 26.85
CA ILE A 980 4.14 -41.91 27.47
C ILE A 980 5.42 -42.73 27.31
N ASP A 981 6.00 -43.12 28.44
CA ASP A 981 7.15 -44.02 28.54
C ASP A 981 6.79 -45.22 29.44
N GLY A 982 6.47 -46.36 28.81
CA GLY A 982 5.94 -47.53 29.52
C GLY A 982 4.64 -47.19 30.27
N ASP A 983 4.62 -47.45 31.58
CA ASP A 983 3.49 -47.11 32.47
C ASP A 983 3.52 -45.66 32.98
N THR A 984 4.57 -44.89 32.66
CA THR A 984 4.77 -43.53 33.14
C THR A 984 4.30 -42.52 32.10
N VAL A 985 3.44 -41.57 32.50
CA VAL A 985 3.00 -40.47 31.64
C VAL A 985 3.55 -39.16 32.15
N TYR A 986 4.35 -38.48 31.32
CA TYR A 986 4.81 -37.13 31.56
C TYR A 986 3.79 -36.14 31.00
N GLU A 987 3.04 -35.48 31.88
CA GLU A 987 2.07 -34.45 31.53
C GLU A 987 2.75 -33.08 31.53
N PHE A 988 2.73 -32.42 30.37
CA PHE A 988 3.16 -31.06 30.17
C PHE A 988 1.96 -30.14 30.00
N ASN A 989 2.03 -28.98 30.65
CA ASN A 989 1.08 -27.92 30.40
C ASN A 989 1.35 -27.28 29.03
N THR A 990 0.37 -26.54 28.51
CA THR A 990 0.51 -25.85 27.22
C THR A 990 0.08 -24.40 27.32
N LYS A 991 0.66 -23.59 26.44
CA LYS A 991 0.15 -22.27 26.10
C LYS A 991 -0.81 -22.38 24.92
N LYS A 992 -1.83 -21.53 24.92
CA LYS A 992 -2.73 -21.38 23.77
C LYS A 992 -2.09 -20.52 22.69
N VAL A 993 -2.26 -20.94 21.45
CA VAL A 993 -1.80 -20.25 20.25
C VAL A 993 -3.02 -19.88 19.41
N TYR A 994 -3.04 -18.65 18.91
CA TYR A 994 -4.06 -18.19 17.97
C TYR A 994 -3.76 -18.77 16.59
N ARG A 995 -4.74 -19.46 16.00
CA ARG A 995 -4.63 -20.21 14.73
C ARG A 995 -5.81 -19.85 13.81
N PRO A 996 -5.71 -18.74 13.07
CA PRO A 996 -6.79 -18.31 12.17
C PRO A 996 -6.98 -19.28 11.00
N ASP A 997 -5.92 -19.96 10.57
CA ASP A 997 -5.93 -21.08 9.61
C ASP A 997 -6.82 -22.24 10.08
N VAL A 998 -6.70 -22.66 11.34
CA VAL A 998 -7.58 -23.70 11.94
C VAL A 998 -9.03 -23.20 12.07
N SER A 999 -9.23 -21.87 12.04
CA SER A 999 -10.58 -21.27 12.08
C SER A 999 -11.33 -21.25 10.76
N ALA A 1000 -10.63 -21.55 9.66
CA ALA A 1000 -11.24 -21.70 8.33
C ALA A 1000 -11.99 -23.03 8.16
N ILE A 1001 -11.85 -23.98 9.10
CA ILE A 1001 -12.58 -25.27 9.08
C ILE A 1001 -14.10 -24.99 9.15
N PRO A 1002 -14.87 -25.18 8.05
CA PRO A 1002 -16.21 -24.60 7.89
C PRO A 1002 -17.24 -25.13 8.90
N GLU A 1003 -17.01 -26.32 9.43
CA GLU A 1003 -17.96 -27.08 10.24
C GLU A 1003 -18.01 -26.63 11.70
N HIS A 1004 -17.05 -25.81 12.17
CA HIS A 1004 -16.88 -25.50 13.59
C HIS A 1004 -16.62 -24.01 13.88
N LYS A 1005 -17.45 -23.42 14.75
CA LYS A 1005 -17.25 -22.05 15.25
C LYS A 1005 -16.26 -22.02 16.42
N ARG A 1006 -15.53 -20.91 16.57
CA ARG A 1006 -14.58 -20.64 17.69
C ARG A 1006 -13.34 -21.54 17.70
N MET A 1007 -12.78 -21.77 16.52
CA MET A 1007 -11.62 -22.63 16.32
C MET A 1007 -10.27 -21.88 16.40
N ALA A 1008 -10.30 -20.55 16.29
CA ALA A 1008 -9.09 -19.73 16.25
C ALA A 1008 -8.21 -19.77 17.52
N MET A 1009 -8.69 -20.29 18.65
CA MET A 1009 -7.93 -20.39 19.91
C MET A 1009 -7.76 -21.84 20.36
N THR A 1010 -7.49 -22.73 19.40
CA THR A 1010 -7.28 -24.17 19.64
C THR A 1010 -5.85 -24.65 19.38
N GLY A 1011 -4.99 -23.77 18.89
CA GLY A 1011 -3.56 -24.02 18.83
C GLY A 1011 -2.95 -24.12 20.21
N PHE A 1012 -1.87 -24.88 20.31
CA PHE A 1012 -1.07 -25.01 21.50
C PHE A 1012 0.42 -25.11 21.21
N THR A 1013 1.22 -24.69 22.18
CA THR A 1013 2.67 -24.91 22.21
C THR A 1013 3.05 -25.40 23.60
N CYS A 1014 3.95 -26.37 23.64
CA CYS A 1014 4.52 -26.97 24.83
C CYS A 1014 6.04 -26.93 24.74
N GLU A 1015 6.71 -26.48 25.79
CA GLU A 1015 8.18 -26.47 25.89
C GLU A 1015 8.60 -26.91 27.29
N SER A 1016 9.52 -27.87 27.40
CA SER A 1016 9.98 -28.41 28.69
C SER A 1016 11.44 -28.89 28.65
N GLU A 1017 12.20 -28.63 29.70
CA GLU A 1017 13.60 -29.09 29.90
C GLU A 1017 13.73 -30.59 30.18
N LYS A 1018 12.63 -31.36 30.13
CA LYS A 1018 12.70 -32.80 30.31
C LYS A 1018 13.48 -33.44 29.16
N CYS A 1019 14.70 -33.88 29.47
CA CYS A 1019 15.52 -34.68 28.57
C CYS A 1019 14.91 -36.07 28.39
N PHE A 1020 14.63 -36.42 27.13
CA PHE A 1020 14.23 -37.76 26.70
C PHE A 1020 15.38 -38.39 25.92
N ASP A 1021 15.53 -39.72 26.02
CA ASP A 1021 16.57 -40.44 25.29
C ASP A 1021 16.25 -40.45 23.79
N LYS A 1022 17.09 -39.80 22.98
CA LYS A 1022 16.90 -39.69 21.53
C LYS A 1022 16.91 -41.03 20.81
N LYS A 1023 17.38 -42.11 21.43
CA LYS A 1023 17.42 -43.46 20.85
C LYS A 1023 16.21 -44.32 21.23
N LYS A 1024 15.30 -43.82 22.07
CA LYS A 1024 14.11 -44.54 22.55
C LYS A 1024 12.85 -44.00 21.89
N GLN A 1025 11.91 -44.89 21.56
CA GLN A 1025 10.59 -44.50 21.06
C GLN A 1025 9.65 -44.16 22.22
N TYR A 1026 8.90 -43.07 22.06
CA TYR A 1026 7.89 -42.60 23.00
C TYR A 1026 6.56 -42.44 22.27
N LYS A 1027 5.43 -42.65 22.97
CA LYS A 1027 4.12 -42.30 22.42
C LYS A 1027 3.73 -40.92 22.91
N VAL A 1028 3.18 -40.08 22.03
CA VAL A 1028 2.65 -38.78 22.41
C VAL A 1028 1.13 -38.84 22.39
N ALA A 1029 0.49 -38.25 23.38
CA ALA A 1029 -0.94 -38.08 23.42
C ALA A 1029 -1.29 -36.64 23.77
N ILE A 1030 -2.38 -36.12 23.20
CA ILE A 1030 -2.88 -34.80 23.57
C ILE A 1030 -4.17 -34.97 24.35
N ALA A 1031 -4.22 -34.34 25.52
CA ALA A 1031 -5.36 -34.39 26.42
C ALA A 1031 -6.09 -33.05 26.47
N LEU A 1032 -7.41 -33.07 26.31
CA LEU A 1032 -8.28 -31.92 26.50
C LEU A 1032 -9.24 -32.18 27.67
N GLY A 1033 -8.80 -31.81 28.88
CA GLY A 1033 -9.44 -32.24 30.13
C GLY A 1033 -9.06 -33.69 30.46
N LYS A 1034 -10.02 -34.52 30.89
CA LYS A 1034 -9.80 -35.96 31.14
C LYS A 1034 -9.92 -36.85 29.88
N LYS A 1035 -9.88 -36.26 28.70
CA LYS A 1035 -10.02 -36.98 27.42
C LYS A 1035 -8.74 -36.83 26.62
N TYR A 1036 -8.21 -37.91 26.08
CA TYR A 1036 -6.99 -37.88 25.28
C TYR A 1036 -7.13 -38.65 23.97
N LYS A 1037 -6.22 -38.37 23.03
CA LYS A 1037 -6.00 -39.18 21.83
C LYS A 1037 -4.50 -39.39 21.67
N ILE A 1038 -4.09 -40.63 21.43
CA ILE A 1038 -2.70 -40.97 21.10
C ILE A 1038 -2.44 -40.55 19.66
N ILE A 1039 -1.24 -40.05 19.42
CA ILE A 1039 -0.75 -39.62 18.13
C ILE A 1039 0.56 -40.36 17.92
N ASP A 1040 0.68 -40.98 16.76
CA ASP A 1040 1.96 -41.51 16.31
C ASP A 1040 2.79 -40.30 15.84
N VAL A 1041 3.89 -40.03 16.57
CA VAL A 1041 4.74 -38.85 16.43
C VAL A 1041 6.17 -39.28 16.14
#